data_AF-A0AAD3HFV5-F1
#
_entry.id   AF-A0AAD3HFV5-F1
#
_cell.length_a   1.000
_cell.length_b   1.000
_cell.length_c   1.000
_cell.angle_alpha   90.00
_cell.angle_beta   90.00
_cell.angle_gamma   90.00
#
_symmetry.space_group_name_H-M   'P 1'
#
loop_
_entity.id
_entity.type
_entity.pdbx_description
1 polymer ?
#
loop_
_entity_poly.entity_id
_entity_poly.type
_entity_poly.pdbx_seq_one_letter_code
_entity_poly.pdbx_strand_id
1 'polypeptide(L)'
;MAPNNGLANAKPKKSGSTTILESGTVEGRGMGTNINSRQVISKQIQEFLEGEGKLSPKAEFRAFFTVWSFVTRLPSPTWVDHHPGYLMRGMAYFPLSGLLIGMFVSSFFDFAHVALALPLTISSVLAEVASIWVTGCFHEDGLADSADGIGGGWSRDQILKIMTDTRLGTYGCTILLLYMIAKVELIAVAGASVWTLGACSGAGPSILVTQMMARLTAPILIRTRDYVDEQGPKYKFYSFMVKAKHLVSWHRLIFAAMTSFVVAALAYGAEKGFILTTAVIIASGFAGRYGEYLLGGVMGDFLGATICVTEVFLLIVLTLIQKLNEEGDFFSYLIAQAYDVGVGKMTLQDLMRNERNIALLQFVLVVLLTVIWCSNVGHPPVFVRESVVATKEDDQIRIALDSDSSNKNELSPLDQSLTCPSKSFKRKYESARDYLDTLAKPKGSLGTLEDWAARISVLQQSSKPKIEKASCLIFVGDHGVAKSKEEGGEQCSAYPQAVTQKVVEGLENGLAGASVLAKCNNVSLKVIDVGMNADFDEGEVVIVSPHKLHGGTKNFCLGPAMSKEEMDKCIEAGEESTKQCIEKEKPDVLIFGEVGIGNTTTSSTLLAALTGVAVKELCGYGATMTRNGESEIVSNKVAIVENAMKYHQQLGSFDPRFVDLALRSVGGAEIASIVGALFEASHHSIPVLIDGFIVTTAAMVATIMNPEVSRILLFATKSTEKGQAAAFEKINEYTRDHGLPEHVPAALDMNLRMGEATGALMCVPILKSAAAMMKDLATLDTVLKLERKSSSC
;
A
#
# COMPACT_ATOMS: atom_id res chain seq x y z
N MET A 1 38.43 -30.84 -41.81
CA MET A 1 38.69 -29.38 -41.88
C MET A 1 37.75 -28.70 -40.90
N ALA A 2 38.27 -28.30 -39.75
CA ALA A 2 37.54 -27.57 -38.71
C ALA A 2 37.50 -26.08 -39.07
N PRO A 3 36.42 -25.33 -38.79
CA PRO A 3 36.44 -23.88 -38.88
C PRO A 3 36.83 -23.24 -37.54
N ASN A 4 37.85 -22.40 -37.68
CA ASN A 4 38.48 -21.47 -36.76
C ASN A 4 37.61 -20.76 -35.69
N ASN A 5 38.17 -20.75 -34.48
CA ASN A 5 37.98 -19.75 -33.44
C ASN A 5 38.49 -18.37 -33.89
N GLY A 6 37.71 -17.32 -33.64
CA GLY A 6 38.11 -15.94 -33.90
C GLY A 6 37.10 -14.90 -33.41
N LEU A 7 36.59 -15.01 -32.18
CA LEU A 7 35.83 -13.94 -31.54
C LEU A 7 36.75 -13.13 -30.63
N ALA A 8 37.09 -11.94 -31.12
CA ALA A 8 37.86 -10.94 -30.42
C ALA A 8 37.13 -10.46 -29.15
N ASN A 9 37.92 -10.28 -28.09
CA ASN A 9 37.55 -9.71 -26.81
C ASN A 9 36.81 -8.37 -26.92
N ALA A 10 35.48 -8.40 -26.85
CA ALA A 10 34.68 -7.24 -26.48
C ALA A 10 34.37 -7.32 -24.97
N LYS A 11 35.10 -6.54 -24.16
CA LYS A 11 34.76 -6.34 -22.74
C LYS A 11 33.30 -5.85 -22.64
N PRO A 12 32.47 -6.43 -21.75
CA PRO A 12 31.10 -5.95 -21.58
C PRO A 12 31.15 -4.50 -21.05
N LYS A 13 30.52 -3.57 -21.78
CA LYS A 13 30.19 -2.23 -21.28
C LYS A 13 29.34 -2.43 -20.02
N LYS A 14 29.88 -2.03 -18.86
CA LYS A 14 29.11 -1.94 -17.62
C LYS A 14 27.88 -1.08 -17.88
N SER A 15 26.69 -1.68 -17.75
CA SER A 15 25.44 -0.93 -17.64
C SER A 15 25.55 -0.04 -16.39
N GLY A 16 25.55 1.27 -16.58
CA GLY A 16 25.41 2.19 -15.45
C GLY A 16 24.00 2.03 -14.90
N SER A 17 23.84 1.30 -13.80
CA SER A 17 22.62 1.33 -13.01
C SER A 17 22.47 2.73 -12.43
N THR A 18 21.39 3.43 -12.78
CA THR A 18 20.95 4.63 -12.07
C THR A 18 20.42 4.19 -10.71
N THR A 19 21.28 4.24 -9.69
CA THR A 19 20.91 3.90 -8.33
C THR A 19 20.14 5.06 -7.72
N ILE A 20 18.88 4.85 -7.33
CA ILE A 20 18.21 5.73 -6.36
C ILE A 20 18.98 5.57 -5.05
N LEU A 21 19.76 6.59 -4.68
CA LEU A 21 20.56 6.58 -3.46
C LEU A 21 19.64 6.62 -2.23
N GLU A 22 19.91 5.75 -1.25
CA GLU A 22 19.18 5.75 0.03
C GLU A 22 19.44 7.06 0.79
N SER A 23 18.47 7.47 1.63
CA SER A 23 18.64 8.59 2.57
C SER A 23 19.86 8.33 3.47
N GLY A 24 20.97 9.00 3.16
CA GLY A 24 22.26 8.83 3.85
C GLY A 24 23.42 8.28 3.00
N THR A 25 23.22 7.98 1.71
CA THR A 25 24.31 7.52 0.81
C THR A 25 24.54 8.47 -0.36
N VAL A 26 25.80 8.72 -0.72
CA VAL A 26 26.21 9.50 -1.89
C VAL A 26 27.20 8.67 -2.72
N GLU A 27 27.07 8.70 -4.05
CA GLU A 27 27.99 8.06 -4.99
C GLU A 27 29.41 8.65 -4.86
N GLY A 28 30.38 7.79 -4.57
CA GLY A 28 31.78 8.01 -4.92
C GLY A 28 32.06 7.48 -6.32
N ARG A 29 32.71 8.29 -7.17
CA ARG A 29 33.48 7.81 -8.33
C ARG A 29 34.72 8.69 -8.51
N GLY A 30 35.96 8.20 -8.52
CA GLY A 30 36.42 6.82 -8.50
C GLY A 30 37.94 6.71 -8.38
N MET A 31 38.45 5.55 -8.81
CA MET A 31 39.81 5.00 -8.73
C MET A 31 40.17 4.30 -7.42
N GLY A 32 40.19 2.97 -7.49
CA GLY A 32 41.14 2.11 -6.79
C GLY A 32 41.05 2.03 -5.26
N THR A 33 40.88 0.80 -4.79
CA THR A 33 41.32 0.29 -3.47
C THR A 33 40.45 0.56 -2.23
N ASN A 34 40.26 -0.55 -1.49
CA ASN A 34 39.88 -0.71 -0.09
C ASN A 34 38.47 -0.32 0.38
N ILE A 35 37.71 -1.39 0.65
CA ILE A 35 36.50 -1.47 1.45
C ILE A 35 36.89 -1.21 2.92
N ASN A 36 36.91 0.06 3.37
CA ASN A 36 36.93 0.41 4.81
C ASN A 36 36.73 1.91 5.15
N SER A 37 35.79 2.61 4.52
CA SER A 37 35.45 3.98 4.94
C SER A 37 33.95 4.21 5.05
N ARG A 38 33.48 4.48 6.27
CA ARG A 38 32.21 5.18 6.53
C ARG A 38 32.12 6.39 5.60
N GLN A 39 31.10 6.42 4.73
CA GLN A 39 30.94 7.46 3.72
C GLN A 39 30.59 8.80 4.39
N VAL A 40 31.51 9.75 4.30
CA VAL A 40 31.34 11.13 4.75
C VAL A 40 30.53 11.88 3.70
N ILE A 41 29.36 12.42 4.06
CA ILE A 41 28.64 13.39 3.23
C ILE A 41 29.60 14.56 2.98
N SER A 42 29.84 14.92 1.72
CA SER A 42 30.73 16.05 1.44
C SER A 42 30.20 17.31 2.13
N LYS A 43 31.08 18.13 2.71
CA LYS A 43 30.70 19.39 3.39
C LYS A 43 29.79 20.27 2.51
N GLN A 44 29.98 20.25 1.19
CA GLN A 44 29.11 20.92 0.22
C GLN A 44 27.67 20.39 0.18
N ILE A 45 27.46 19.08 0.29
CA ILE A 45 26.11 18.49 0.34
C ILE A 45 25.45 18.79 1.69
N GLN A 46 26.24 18.86 2.76
CA GLN A 46 25.73 19.18 4.09
C GLN A 46 25.29 20.65 4.20
N GLU A 47 26.14 21.60 3.78
CA GLU A 47 25.79 23.03 3.63
C GLU A 47 24.62 23.25 2.65
N PHE A 48 24.51 22.40 1.62
CA PHE A 48 23.40 22.42 0.67
C PHE A 48 22.07 22.00 1.32
N LEU A 49 22.09 20.95 2.16
CA LEU A 49 20.94 20.40 2.85
C LEU A 49 20.51 21.24 4.05
N GLU A 50 21.40 22.04 4.64
CA GLU A 50 21.10 22.97 5.73
C GLU A 50 20.49 24.30 5.24
N GLY A 51 20.53 24.56 3.93
CA GLY A 51 19.88 25.73 3.32
C GLY A 51 20.62 27.07 3.51
N GLU A 52 21.76 27.09 4.20
CA GLU A 52 22.48 28.32 4.57
C GLU A 52 23.51 28.82 3.53
N GLY A 53 23.79 28.07 2.47
CA GLY A 53 24.82 28.41 1.47
C GLY A 53 24.34 29.05 0.16
N LYS A 54 25.05 30.09 -0.33
CA LYS A 54 25.07 30.46 -1.76
C LYS A 54 25.65 29.30 -2.55
N LEU A 55 24.88 28.74 -3.47
CA LEU A 55 25.37 27.64 -4.29
C LEU A 55 26.37 28.12 -5.33
N SER A 56 27.38 27.30 -5.59
CA SER A 56 28.21 27.47 -6.77
C SER A 56 27.33 27.35 -8.03
N PRO A 57 27.66 28.03 -9.14
CA PRO A 57 26.93 27.90 -10.41
C PRO A 57 26.76 26.44 -10.84
N LYS A 58 27.79 25.60 -10.63
CA LYS A 58 27.76 24.17 -10.93
C LYS A 58 26.64 23.44 -10.16
N ALA A 59 26.36 23.83 -8.92
CA ALA A 59 25.31 23.21 -8.12
C ALA A 59 23.90 23.69 -8.48
N GLU A 60 23.73 24.92 -8.99
CA GLU A 60 22.46 25.34 -9.58
C GLU A 60 22.19 24.62 -10.91
N PHE A 61 23.21 24.46 -11.76
CA PHE A 61 23.08 23.63 -12.96
C PHE A 61 22.74 22.17 -12.63
N ARG A 62 23.33 21.63 -11.56
CA ARG A 62 22.97 20.30 -11.05
C ARG A 62 21.49 20.25 -10.67
N ALA A 63 21.00 21.20 -9.88
CA ALA A 63 19.59 21.26 -9.48
C ALA A 63 18.63 21.36 -10.68
N PHE A 64 18.98 22.20 -11.66
CA PHE A 64 18.23 22.31 -12.91
C PHE A 64 18.17 20.97 -13.66
N PHE A 65 19.31 20.31 -13.87
CA PHE A 65 19.35 19.06 -14.62
C PHE A 65 18.75 17.86 -13.85
N THR A 66 18.73 17.91 -12.52
CA THR A 66 17.98 16.94 -11.70
C THR A 66 16.48 17.08 -11.98
N VAL A 67 15.95 18.32 -12.00
CA VAL A 67 14.54 18.58 -12.35
C VAL A 67 14.25 18.17 -13.79
N TRP A 68 15.11 18.53 -14.74
CA TRP A 68 14.99 18.13 -16.14
C TRP A 68 14.87 16.62 -16.30
N SER A 69 15.73 15.84 -15.61
CA SER A 69 15.66 14.37 -15.62
C SER A 69 14.44 13.80 -14.90
N PHE A 70 13.83 14.57 -14.00
CA PHE A 70 12.66 14.14 -13.24
C PHE A 70 11.38 14.31 -14.07
N VAL A 71 11.27 15.39 -14.85
CA VAL A 71 10.06 15.72 -15.62
C VAL A 71 10.14 15.37 -17.10
N THR A 72 11.28 14.82 -17.57
CA THR A 72 11.47 14.41 -18.97
C THR A 72 12.16 13.05 -19.08
N ARG A 73 11.92 12.36 -20.20
CA ARG A 73 12.66 11.17 -20.64
C ARG A 73 13.91 11.51 -21.47
N LEU A 74 14.25 12.79 -21.59
CA LEU A 74 15.39 13.25 -22.38
C LEU A 74 16.70 13.09 -21.60
N PRO A 75 17.83 12.86 -22.29
CA PRO A 75 19.12 12.69 -21.63
C PRO A 75 19.51 13.88 -20.76
N SER A 76 20.17 13.59 -19.64
CA SER A 76 20.76 14.58 -18.73
C SER A 76 22.28 14.36 -18.62
N PRO A 77 23.10 15.40 -18.39
CA PRO A 77 24.55 15.22 -18.28
C PRO A 77 24.94 14.19 -17.21
N THR A 78 25.86 13.29 -17.55
CA THR A 78 26.22 12.12 -16.72
C THR A 78 26.87 12.45 -15.37
N TRP A 79 27.20 13.72 -15.11
CA TRP A 79 27.78 14.20 -13.85
C TRP A 79 26.73 14.68 -12.83
N VAL A 80 25.46 14.69 -13.22
CA VAL A 80 24.30 15.04 -12.39
C VAL A 80 23.85 13.79 -11.64
N ASP A 81 23.87 13.84 -10.32
CA ASP A 81 23.37 12.80 -9.43
C ASP A 81 21.89 13.06 -9.07
N HIS A 82 21.13 11.99 -8.85
CA HIS A 82 19.67 12.07 -8.62
C HIS A 82 19.34 12.16 -7.12
N HIS A 83 20.00 13.07 -6.40
CA HIS A 83 19.74 13.24 -4.98
C HIS A 83 18.44 14.07 -4.74
N PRO A 84 17.49 13.61 -3.90
CA PRO A 84 16.22 14.30 -3.65
C PRO A 84 16.35 15.75 -3.16
N GLY A 85 17.45 16.08 -2.47
CA GLY A 85 17.76 17.46 -2.09
C GLY A 85 17.92 18.42 -3.27
N TYR A 86 18.62 18.00 -4.35
CA TYR A 86 18.76 18.80 -5.58
C TYR A 86 17.42 18.97 -6.28
N LEU A 87 16.55 17.97 -6.23
CA LEU A 87 15.20 18.07 -6.76
C LEU A 87 14.37 19.10 -5.98
N MET A 88 14.35 19.04 -4.64
CA MET A 88 13.61 19.99 -3.80
C MET A 88 14.07 21.43 -4.01
N ARG A 89 15.38 21.67 -3.98
CA ARG A 89 15.93 23.00 -4.24
C ARG A 89 15.73 23.44 -5.70
N GLY A 90 15.73 22.47 -6.61
CA GLY A 90 15.49 22.63 -8.03
C GLY A 90 14.06 22.96 -8.40
N MET A 91 13.07 22.81 -7.50
CA MET A 91 11.67 23.17 -7.77
C MET A 91 11.48 24.62 -8.27
N ALA A 92 12.44 25.51 -8.03
CA ALA A 92 12.49 26.85 -8.64
C ALA A 92 12.57 26.82 -10.19
N TYR A 93 13.13 25.76 -10.75
CA TYR A 93 13.36 25.51 -12.18
C TYR A 93 12.30 24.61 -12.82
N PHE A 94 11.28 24.20 -12.07
CA PHE A 94 10.15 23.42 -12.60
C PHE A 94 9.44 24.15 -13.75
N PRO A 95 9.11 25.45 -13.62
CA PRO A 95 8.52 26.22 -14.73
C PRO A 95 9.48 26.34 -15.92
N LEU A 96 10.77 26.56 -15.67
CA LEU A 96 11.77 26.67 -16.74
C LEU A 96 11.92 25.36 -17.53
N SER A 97 11.85 24.21 -16.87
CA SER A 97 11.79 22.91 -17.56
C SER A 97 10.50 22.77 -18.38
N GLY A 98 9.39 23.28 -17.86
CA GLY A 98 8.12 23.42 -18.59
C GLY A 98 8.23 24.29 -19.84
N LEU A 99 8.99 25.38 -19.80
CA LEU A 99 9.25 26.23 -20.96
C LEU A 99 9.99 25.46 -22.07
N LEU A 100 11.02 24.68 -21.71
CA LEU A 100 11.78 23.87 -22.67
C LEU A 100 10.91 22.76 -23.29
N ILE A 101 10.08 22.10 -22.48
CA ILE A 101 9.09 21.13 -22.96
C ILE A 101 8.08 21.83 -23.89
N GLY A 102 7.56 22.98 -23.48
CA GLY A 102 6.62 23.78 -24.26
C GLY A 102 7.18 24.21 -25.61
N MET A 103 8.44 24.62 -25.69
CA MET A 103 9.13 24.90 -26.96
C MET A 103 9.24 23.68 -27.86
N PHE A 104 9.57 22.51 -27.29
CA PHE A 104 9.62 21.27 -28.05
C PHE A 104 8.23 20.91 -28.60
N VAL A 105 7.20 20.93 -27.76
CA VAL A 105 5.83 20.58 -28.14
C VAL A 105 5.24 21.58 -29.15
N SER A 106 5.46 22.89 -28.96
CA SER A 106 4.99 23.90 -29.90
C SER A 106 5.66 23.78 -31.26
N SER A 107 6.94 23.37 -31.32
CA SER A 107 7.64 23.14 -32.58
C SER A 107 7.04 21.97 -33.38
N PHE A 108 6.54 20.92 -32.70
CA PHE A 108 5.83 19.82 -33.35
C PHE A 108 4.50 20.27 -33.94
N PHE A 109 3.76 21.12 -33.20
CA PHE A 109 2.54 21.74 -33.72
C PHE A 109 2.83 22.56 -34.98
N ASP A 110 3.79 23.48 -34.91
CA ASP A 110 4.12 24.38 -36.02
C ASP A 110 4.67 23.62 -37.22
N PHE A 111 5.49 22.59 -36.99
CA PHE A 111 5.96 21.72 -38.06
C PHE A 111 4.79 20.99 -38.74
N ALA A 112 3.87 20.40 -37.96
CA ALA A 112 2.70 19.71 -38.50
C ALA A 112 1.77 20.67 -39.27
N HIS A 113 1.48 21.83 -38.70
CA HIS A 113 0.52 22.76 -39.29
C HIS A 113 1.13 23.53 -40.47
N VAL A 114 2.33 24.09 -40.32
CA VAL A 114 2.94 24.98 -41.32
C VAL A 114 3.73 24.21 -42.36
N ALA A 115 4.60 23.28 -41.95
CA ALA A 115 5.46 22.56 -42.89
C ALA A 115 4.75 21.41 -43.60
N LEU A 116 3.84 20.71 -42.91
CA LEU A 116 3.07 19.59 -43.47
C LEU A 116 1.65 19.98 -43.91
N ALA A 117 1.22 21.23 -43.68
CA ALA A 117 -0.12 21.74 -44.02
C ALA A 117 -1.27 20.90 -43.43
N LEU A 118 -1.05 20.28 -42.25
CA LEU A 118 -2.07 19.46 -41.61
C LEU A 118 -3.16 20.33 -40.95
N PRO A 119 -4.41 19.82 -40.85
CA PRO A 119 -5.47 20.46 -40.09
C PRO A 119 -5.07 20.77 -38.64
N LEU A 120 -5.63 21.82 -38.07
CA LEU A 120 -5.32 22.28 -36.70
C LEU A 120 -5.52 21.17 -35.67
N THR A 121 -6.63 20.44 -35.73
CA THR A 121 -6.91 19.31 -34.81
C THR A 121 -5.85 18.20 -34.91
N ILE A 122 -5.41 17.84 -36.13
CA ILE A 122 -4.38 16.81 -36.31
C ILE A 122 -3.02 17.32 -35.81
N SER A 123 -2.72 18.59 -36.05
CA SER A 123 -1.49 19.23 -35.55
C SER A 123 -1.47 19.26 -34.01
N SER A 124 -2.62 19.53 -33.37
CA SER A 124 -2.80 19.45 -31.91
C SER A 124 -2.59 18.04 -31.37
N VAL A 125 -3.11 17.01 -32.06
CA VAL A 125 -2.87 15.60 -31.67
C VAL A 125 -1.39 15.26 -31.74
N LEU A 126 -0.68 15.67 -32.79
CA LEU A 126 0.76 15.42 -32.92
C LEU A 126 1.58 16.16 -31.86
N ALA A 127 1.19 17.38 -31.49
CA ALA A 127 1.76 18.10 -30.37
C ALA A 127 1.55 17.33 -29.05
N GLU A 128 0.35 16.80 -28.80
CA GLU A 128 0.06 16.03 -27.59
C GLU A 128 0.87 14.72 -27.54
N VAL A 129 1.00 14.02 -28.66
CA VAL A 129 1.88 12.85 -28.79
C VAL A 129 3.32 13.21 -28.45
N ALA A 130 3.82 14.36 -28.91
CA ALA A 130 5.15 14.84 -28.60
C ALA A 130 5.32 15.17 -27.10
N SER A 131 4.29 15.75 -26.47
CA SER A 131 4.25 16.00 -25.02
C SER A 131 4.38 14.68 -24.25
N ILE A 132 3.50 13.71 -24.54
CA ILE A 132 3.49 12.37 -23.93
C ILE A 132 4.84 11.67 -24.10
N TRP A 133 5.45 11.76 -25.29
CA TRP A 133 6.73 11.12 -25.57
C TRP A 133 7.86 11.69 -24.72
N VAL A 134 7.94 13.02 -24.59
CA VAL A 134 9.01 13.69 -23.84
C VAL A 134 8.80 13.62 -22.33
N THR A 135 7.57 13.76 -21.83
CA THR A 135 7.30 13.74 -20.38
C THR A 135 7.12 12.33 -19.85
N GLY A 136 6.66 11.40 -20.69
CA GLY A 136 6.39 10.03 -20.31
C GLY A 136 5.09 9.82 -19.55
N CYS A 137 4.08 10.64 -19.80
CA CYS A 137 2.81 10.68 -19.05
C CYS A 137 2.99 11.01 -17.57
N PHE A 138 4.06 11.69 -17.17
CA PHE A 138 4.39 11.84 -15.76
C PHE A 138 3.32 12.58 -14.92
N HIS A 139 2.74 13.66 -15.45
CA HIS A 139 1.69 14.39 -14.71
C HIS A 139 0.31 13.81 -14.99
N GLU A 140 0.13 13.23 -16.17
CA GLU A 140 -1.06 12.53 -16.60
C GLU A 140 -1.33 11.30 -15.72
N ASP A 141 -0.30 10.54 -15.36
CA ASP A 141 -0.36 9.47 -14.35
C ASP A 141 -0.93 10.01 -13.03
N GLY A 142 -0.36 11.10 -12.53
CA GLY A 142 -0.85 11.75 -11.30
C GLY A 142 -2.28 12.28 -11.40
N LEU A 143 -2.73 12.73 -12.58
CA LEU A 143 -4.12 13.10 -12.84
C LEU A 143 -5.05 11.88 -12.74
N ALA A 144 -4.63 10.75 -13.30
CA ALA A 144 -5.39 9.51 -13.30
C ALA A 144 -5.55 8.96 -11.88
N ASP A 145 -4.44 8.84 -11.15
CA ASP A 145 -4.41 8.35 -9.78
C ASP A 145 -5.23 9.24 -8.85
N SER A 146 -5.09 10.56 -9.00
CA SER A 146 -5.91 11.52 -8.25
C SER A 146 -7.40 11.39 -8.57
N ALA A 147 -7.77 11.18 -9.84
CA ALA A 147 -9.16 11.00 -10.24
C ALA A 147 -9.75 9.70 -9.69
N ASP A 148 -9.03 8.59 -9.74
CA ASP A 148 -9.46 7.31 -9.14
C ASP A 148 -9.56 7.39 -7.62
N GLY A 149 -8.56 8.01 -6.98
CA GLY A 149 -8.60 8.27 -5.55
C GLY A 149 -9.82 9.07 -5.14
N ILE A 150 -10.00 10.26 -5.72
CA ILE A 150 -11.06 11.20 -5.35
C ILE A 150 -12.44 10.69 -5.75
N GLY A 151 -12.55 10.01 -6.89
CA GLY A 151 -13.82 9.48 -7.40
C GLY A 151 -14.25 8.17 -6.75
N GLY A 152 -13.30 7.30 -6.41
CA GLY A 152 -13.56 5.97 -5.86
C GLY A 152 -13.47 5.86 -4.33
N GLY A 153 -12.80 6.79 -3.67
CA GLY A 153 -12.56 6.77 -2.22
C GLY A 153 -13.64 7.49 -1.40
N TRP A 154 -14.04 6.88 -0.28
CA TRP A 154 -15.08 7.41 0.62
C TRP A 154 -14.49 8.09 1.87
N SER A 155 -13.28 7.67 2.28
CA SER A 155 -12.48 8.26 3.35
C SER A 155 -11.10 8.69 2.85
N ARG A 156 -10.40 9.55 3.60
CA ARG A 156 -9.04 10.01 3.27
C ARG A 156 -8.08 8.84 3.03
N ASP A 157 -8.09 7.84 3.91
CA ASP A 157 -7.20 6.68 3.79
C ASP A 157 -7.50 5.83 2.55
N GLN A 158 -8.78 5.68 2.19
CA GLN A 158 -9.16 5.01 0.95
C GLN A 158 -8.73 5.80 -0.28
N ILE A 159 -8.91 7.12 -0.29
CA ILE A 159 -8.43 7.99 -1.37
C ILE A 159 -6.92 7.79 -1.55
N LEU A 160 -6.13 7.89 -0.47
CA LEU A 160 -4.67 7.73 -0.52
C LEU A 160 -4.24 6.30 -0.94
N LYS A 161 -4.96 5.27 -0.49
CA LYS A 161 -4.70 3.88 -0.88
C LYS A 161 -4.96 3.66 -2.37
N ILE A 162 -6.05 4.20 -2.90
CA ILE A 162 -6.38 4.09 -4.33
C ILE A 162 -5.36 4.88 -5.16
N MET A 163 -4.97 6.09 -4.74
CA MET A 163 -3.94 6.90 -5.42
C MET A 163 -2.56 6.23 -5.48
N THR A 164 -2.29 5.25 -4.63
CA THR A 164 -1.00 4.53 -4.61
C THR A 164 -1.09 3.14 -5.25
N ASP A 165 -2.26 2.76 -5.76
CA ASP A 165 -2.46 1.53 -6.51
C ASP A 165 -1.92 1.69 -7.93
N THR A 166 -1.13 0.73 -8.40
CA THR A 166 -0.55 0.75 -9.76
C THR A 166 -1.59 0.49 -10.87
N ARG A 167 -2.83 0.13 -10.52
CA ARG A 167 -3.90 -0.18 -11.48
C ARG A 167 -4.73 1.06 -11.77
N LEU A 168 -4.99 1.29 -13.05
CA LEU A 168 -5.87 2.37 -13.51
C LEU A 168 -7.35 1.98 -13.35
N GLY A 169 -8.14 2.84 -12.72
CA GLY A 169 -9.57 2.69 -12.52
C GLY A 169 -10.44 3.48 -13.51
N THR A 170 -11.76 3.39 -13.33
CA THR A 170 -12.74 4.00 -14.26
C THR A 170 -12.72 5.53 -14.23
N TYR A 171 -12.52 6.14 -13.05
CA TYR A 171 -12.48 7.59 -12.95
C TYR A 171 -11.20 8.15 -13.58
N GLY A 172 -10.05 7.50 -13.36
CA GLY A 172 -8.78 7.80 -13.99
C GLY A 172 -8.87 7.71 -15.51
N CYS A 173 -9.40 6.61 -16.05
CA CYS A 173 -9.63 6.45 -17.49
C CYS A 173 -10.51 7.57 -18.07
N THR A 174 -11.62 7.88 -17.38
CA THR A 174 -12.59 8.86 -17.85
C THR A 174 -12.00 10.27 -17.85
N ILE A 175 -11.35 10.67 -16.76
CA ILE A 175 -10.76 11.99 -16.63
C ILE A 175 -9.57 12.17 -17.58
N LEU A 176 -8.74 11.15 -17.79
CA LEU A 176 -7.67 11.21 -18.78
C LEU A 176 -8.20 11.43 -20.19
N LEU A 177 -9.24 10.69 -20.59
CA LEU A 177 -9.85 10.84 -21.91
C LEU A 177 -10.40 12.25 -22.09
N LEU A 178 -11.14 12.77 -21.10
CA LEU A 178 -11.70 14.12 -21.13
C LEU A 178 -10.60 15.20 -21.15
N TYR A 179 -9.53 15.03 -20.38
CA TYR A 179 -8.37 15.92 -20.38
C TYR A 179 -7.71 15.98 -21.77
N MET A 180 -7.45 14.82 -22.38
CA MET A 180 -6.80 14.74 -23.69
C MET A 180 -7.65 15.38 -24.80
N ILE A 181 -8.95 15.09 -24.82
CA ILE A 181 -9.88 15.71 -25.77
C ILE A 181 -9.93 17.22 -25.58
N ALA A 182 -10.12 17.69 -24.34
CA ALA A 182 -10.21 19.11 -24.05
C ALA A 182 -8.93 19.86 -24.47
N LYS A 183 -7.75 19.29 -24.20
CA LYS A 183 -6.47 19.89 -24.55
C LYS A 183 -6.28 19.99 -26.07
N VAL A 184 -6.54 18.91 -26.81
CA VAL A 184 -6.46 18.89 -28.28
C VAL A 184 -7.41 19.93 -28.90
N GLU A 185 -8.66 19.97 -28.43
CA GLU A 185 -9.66 20.90 -28.93
C GLU A 185 -9.32 22.35 -28.61
N LEU A 186 -8.87 22.66 -27.38
CA LEU A 186 -8.50 24.02 -27.00
C LEU A 186 -7.28 24.53 -27.78
N ILE A 187 -6.28 23.67 -28.03
CA ILE A 187 -5.12 24.00 -28.87
C ILE A 187 -5.58 24.24 -30.31
N ALA A 188 -6.47 23.39 -30.84
CA ALA A 188 -6.97 23.54 -32.20
C ALA A 188 -7.78 24.84 -32.37
N VAL A 189 -8.62 25.17 -31.39
CA VAL A 189 -9.44 26.40 -31.37
C VAL A 189 -8.59 27.66 -31.23
N ALA A 190 -7.43 27.60 -30.56
CA ALA A 190 -6.51 28.74 -30.50
C ALA A 190 -6.03 29.17 -31.91
N GLY A 191 -5.95 28.22 -32.84
CA GLY A 191 -5.64 28.49 -34.24
C GLY A 191 -4.15 28.52 -34.55
N ALA A 192 -3.80 29.01 -35.75
CA ALA A 192 -2.43 29.04 -36.24
C ALA A 192 -1.53 29.93 -35.37
N SER A 193 -0.29 29.50 -35.15
CA SER A 193 0.67 30.21 -34.31
C SER A 193 1.14 31.53 -34.91
N VAL A 194 1.10 32.59 -34.11
CA VAL A 194 1.69 33.89 -34.43
C VAL A 194 2.75 34.23 -33.39
N TRP A 195 4.01 34.25 -33.81
CA TRP A 195 5.17 34.51 -32.95
C TRP A 195 5.62 35.96 -33.04
N THR A 196 4.82 36.87 -32.47
CA THR A 196 5.16 38.30 -32.35
C THR A 196 5.43 38.63 -30.89
N LEU A 197 6.67 39.00 -30.55
CA LEU A 197 7.03 39.30 -29.15
C LEU A 197 6.12 40.40 -28.58
N GLY A 198 5.51 40.12 -27.43
CA GLY A 198 4.54 40.98 -26.73
C GLY A 198 3.11 40.92 -27.29
N ALA A 199 2.88 40.19 -28.38
CA ALA A 199 1.60 40.09 -29.06
C ALA A 199 1.40 38.72 -29.73
N CYS A 200 1.94 37.65 -29.13
CA CYS A 200 1.75 36.29 -29.63
C CYS A 200 0.28 35.88 -29.56
N SER A 201 -0.13 34.99 -30.45
CA SER A 201 -1.45 34.35 -30.45
C SER A 201 -1.39 32.96 -31.08
N GLY A 202 -2.46 32.19 -30.98
CA GLY A 202 -2.51 30.85 -31.55
C GLY A 202 -1.94 29.74 -30.67
N ALA A 203 -1.95 28.53 -31.22
CA ALA A 203 -1.63 27.28 -30.53
C ALA A 203 -0.20 27.22 -29.98
N GLY A 204 0.82 27.53 -30.80
CA GLY A 204 2.23 27.38 -30.43
C GLY A 204 2.62 28.18 -29.19
N PRO A 205 2.39 29.52 -29.16
CA PRO A 205 2.65 30.33 -27.98
C PRO A 205 1.81 29.91 -26.76
N SER A 206 0.58 29.43 -27.00
CA SER A 206 -0.31 28.98 -25.93
C SER A 206 0.26 27.75 -25.26
N ILE A 207 0.63 26.71 -26.02
CA ILE A 207 1.32 25.50 -25.52
C ILE A 207 2.56 25.89 -24.70
N LEU A 208 3.40 26.77 -25.24
CA LEU A 208 4.65 27.16 -24.62
C LEU A 208 4.42 27.80 -23.23
N VAL A 209 3.51 28.78 -23.17
CA VAL A 209 3.25 29.52 -21.93
C VAL A 209 2.48 28.67 -20.93
N THR A 210 1.47 27.89 -21.35
CA THR A 210 0.68 27.07 -20.41
C THR A 210 1.52 25.94 -19.79
N GLN A 211 2.40 25.28 -20.55
CA GLN A 211 3.32 24.27 -20.03
C GLN A 211 4.26 24.84 -18.95
N MET A 212 4.75 26.06 -19.13
CA MET A 212 5.57 26.76 -18.13
C MET A 212 4.74 27.17 -16.91
N MET A 213 3.63 27.86 -17.14
CA MET A 213 2.81 28.49 -16.09
C MET A 213 2.11 27.45 -15.20
N ALA A 214 1.61 26.36 -15.77
CA ALA A 214 0.96 25.30 -14.99
C ALA A 214 1.92 24.65 -13.99
N ARG A 215 3.20 24.47 -14.35
CA ARG A 215 4.24 23.90 -13.47
C ARG A 215 4.66 24.81 -12.31
N LEU A 216 4.28 26.10 -12.34
CA LEU A 216 4.49 27.00 -11.20
C LEU A 216 3.59 26.63 -10.00
N THR A 217 2.50 25.90 -10.21
CA THR A 217 1.61 25.43 -9.13
C THR A 217 2.33 24.52 -8.13
N ALA A 218 3.19 23.62 -8.60
CA ALA A 218 3.90 22.66 -7.74
C ALA A 218 4.78 23.32 -6.65
N PRO A 219 5.73 24.23 -6.98
CA PRO A 219 6.51 24.91 -5.94
C PRO A 219 5.68 25.80 -5.03
N ILE A 220 4.56 26.40 -5.52
CA ILE A 220 3.61 27.14 -4.66
C ILE A 220 3.02 26.19 -3.62
N LEU A 221 2.47 25.06 -4.05
CA LEU A 221 1.80 24.09 -3.18
C LEU A 221 2.75 23.43 -2.20
N ILE A 222 3.92 22.96 -2.65
CA ILE A 222 4.95 22.38 -1.78
C ILE A 222 5.37 23.37 -0.68
N ARG A 223 5.45 24.67 -1.00
CA ARG A 223 5.84 25.69 -0.02
C ARG A 223 4.71 26.03 0.96
N THR A 224 3.46 26.06 0.50
CA THR A 224 2.32 26.61 1.24
C THR A 224 1.49 25.56 1.97
N ARG A 225 1.55 24.29 1.55
CA ARG A 225 0.75 23.18 2.09
C ARG A 225 1.63 22.12 2.72
N ASP A 226 1.07 21.34 3.63
CA ASP A 226 1.77 20.19 4.21
C ASP A 226 1.79 19.04 3.22
N TYR A 227 2.88 18.28 3.22
CA TYR A 227 3.06 17.17 2.31
C TYR A 227 2.59 15.88 2.99
N VAL A 228 1.70 15.13 2.34
CA VAL A 228 1.10 13.91 2.90
C VAL A 228 2.12 12.79 2.88
N ASP A 229 2.19 12.01 3.96
CA ASP A 229 3.11 10.89 4.08
C ASP A 229 2.58 9.68 3.28
N GLU A 230 3.31 9.27 2.24
CA GLU A 230 2.90 8.17 1.35
C GLU A 230 3.37 6.82 1.92
N GLN A 231 2.44 5.95 2.32
CA GLN A 231 2.75 4.56 2.69
C GLN A 231 2.91 3.70 1.42
N GLY A 232 4.09 3.72 0.82
CA GLY A 232 4.38 2.96 -0.40
C GLY A 232 5.88 2.85 -0.72
N PRO A 233 6.27 2.23 -1.85
CA PRO A 233 7.67 2.07 -2.23
C PRO A 233 8.43 3.40 -2.38
N LYS A 234 7.70 4.51 -2.58
CA LYS A 234 8.23 5.87 -2.68
C LYS A 234 8.34 6.59 -1.30
N TYR A 235 7.97 5.96 -0.18
CA TYR A 235 7.96 6.55 1.18
C TYR A 235 9.26 7.27 1.56
N LYS A 236 10.43 6.62 1.37
CA LYS A 236 11.74 7.22 1.73
C LYS A 236 12.03 8.50 0.94
N PHE A 237 11.56 8.58 -0.30
CA PHE A 237 11.75 9.74 -1.17
C PHE A 237 10.84 10.91 -0.73
N TYR A 238 9.57 10.65 -0.49
CA TYR A 238 8.61 11.70 -0.11
C TYR A 238 8.76 12.16 1.33
N SER A 239 9.08 11.27 2.27
CA SER A 239 9.44 11.64 3.65
C SER A 239 10.68 12.55 3.70
N PHE A 240 11.62 12.38 2.76
CA PHE A 240 12.72 13.32 2.58
C PHE A 240 12.23 14.67 2.06
N MET A 241 11.37 14.70 1.03
CA MET A 241 10.79 15.95 0.51
C MET A 241 10.07 16.76 1.61
N VAL A 242 9.35 16.10 2.50
CA VAL A 242 8.70 16.72 3.67
C VAL A 242 9.72 17.45 4.54
N LYS A 243 10.81 16.76 4.93
CA LYS A 243 11.90 17.34 5.75
C LYS A 243 12.67 18.45 5.03
N ALA A 244 12.77 18.34 3.70
CA ALA A 244 13.50 19.25 2.84
C ALA A 244 12.65 20.42 2.27
N LYS A 245 11.40 20.62 2.75
CA LYS A 245 10.52 21.72 2.34
C LYS A 245 11.18 23.11 2.46
N HIS A 246 12.05 23.28 3.45
CA HIS A 246 12.81 24.52 3.66
C HIS A 246 13.74 24.88 2.48
N LEU A 247 14.12 23.92 1.62
CA LEU A 247 14.92 24.16 0.41
C LEU A 247 14.13 24.87 -0.69
N VAL A 248 12.79 24.82 -0.66
CA VAL A 248 11.89 25.61 -1.52
C VAL A 248 11.66 26.97 -0.86
N SER A 249 12.70 27.79 -0.74
CA SER A 249 12.58 29.08 -0.03
C SER A 249 11.66 30.07 -0.76
N TRP A 250 11.14 31.07 -0.03
CA TRP A 250 10.34 32.15 -0.63
C TRP A 250 11.08 32.89 -1.75
N HIS A 251 12.39 33.10 -1.60
CA HIS A 251 13.23 33.71 -2.64
C HIS A 251 13.24 32.89 -3.93
N ARG A 252 13.29 31.56 -3.82
CA ARG A 252 13.23 30.64 -4.97
C ARG A 252 11.84 30.61 -5.61
N LEU A 253 10.81 30.67 -4.79
CA LEU A 253 9.44 30.76 -5.30
C LEU A 253 9.20 32.09 -6.03
N ILE A 254 9.69 33.21 -5.50
CA ILE A 254 9.64 34.52 -6.15
C ILE A 254 10.42 34.47 -7.47
N PHE A 255 11.61 33.86 -7.50
CA PHE A 255 12.36 33.67 -8.74
C PHE A 255 11.56 32.88 -9.79
N ALA A 256 10.96 31.75 -9.40
CA ALA A 256 10.11 30.95 -10.28
C ALA A 256 8.92 31.76 -10.81
N ALA A 257 8.21 32.48 -9.94
CA ALA A 257 7.06 33.30 -10.32
C ALA A 257 7.45 34.47 -11.24
N MET A 258 8.54 35.16 -10.94
CA MET A 258 9.05 36.28 -11.73
C MET A 258 9.50 35.82 -13.12
N THR A 259 10.21 34.71 -13.21
CA THR A 259 10.64 34.16 -14.53
C THR A 259 9.43 33.75 -15.37
N SER A 260 8.44 33.08 -14.77
CA SER A 260 7.17 32.76 -15.44
C SER A 260 6.40 33.99 -15.90
N PHE A 261 6.28 35.02 -15.06
CA PHE A 261 5.63 36.28 -15.43
C PHE A 261 6.37 36.97 -16.60
N VAL A 262 7.70 37.06 -16.55
CA VAL A 262 8.50 37.71 -17.60
C VAL A 262 8.31 36.99 -18.93
N VAL A 263 8.34 35.66 -18.96
CA VAL A 263 8.12 34.89 -20.20
C VAL A 263 6.70 35.09 -20.72
N ALA A 264 5.68 35.03 -19.86
CA ALA A 264 4.30 35.27 -20.26
C ALA A 264 4.09 36.71 -20.78
N ALA A 265 4.72 37.71 -20.15
CA ALA A 265 4.69 39.10 -20.57
C ALA A 265 5.43 39.33 -21.89
N LEU A 266 6.55 38.64 -22.11
CA LEU A 266 7.28 38.67 -23.38
C LEU A 266 6.50 37.98 -24.50
N ALA A 267 5.71 36.95 -24.21
CA ALA A 267 4.88 36.30 -25.21
C ALA A 267 3.65 37.15 -25.54
N TYR A 268 2.88 37.56 -24.52
CA TYR A 268 1.51 38.08 -24.69
C TYR A 268 1.32 39.54 -24.29
N GLY A 269 2.35 40.20 -23.75
CA GLY A 269 2.26 41.53 -23.15
C GLY A 269 2.05 41.45 -21.63
N ALA A 270 2.46 42.51 -20.92
CA ALA A 270 2.48 42.54 -19.45
C ALA A 270 1.09 42.33 -18.81
N GLU A 271 0.03 42.85 -19.44
CA GLU A 271 -1.35 42.70 -18.98
C GLU A 271 -1.79 41.23 -18.97
N LYS A 272 -1.64 40.53 -20.10
CA LYS A 272 -1.97 39.10 -20.20
C LYS A 272 -1.05 38.26 -19.32
N GLY A 273 0.23 38.62 -19.22
CA GLY A 273 1.15 38.01 -18.25
C GLY A 273 0.61 38.09 -16.82
N PHE A 274 0.11 39.24 -16.40
CA PHE A 274 -0.48 39.44 -15.07
C PHE A 274 -1.74 38.60 -14.86
N ILE A 275 -2.62 38.55 -15.86
CA ILE A 275 -3.84 37.71 -15.83
C ILE A 275 -3.48 36.24 -15.63
N LEU A 276 -2.54 35.72 -16.42
CA LEU A 276 -2.11 34.32 -16.34
C LEU A 276 -1.44 33.99 -15.00
N THR A 277 -0.59 34.89 -14.48
CA THR A 277 0.02 34.70 -13.16
C THR A 277 -1.04 34.67 -12.06
N THR A 278 -2.02 35.57 -12.13
CA THR A 278 -3.15 35.61 -11.19
C THR A 278 -3.98 34.32 -11.27
N ALA A 279 -4.26 33.84 -12.49
CA ALA A 279 -4.95 32.58 -12.73
C ALA A 279 -4.24 31.38 -12.08
N VAL A 280 -2.90 31.29 -12.19
CA VAL A 280 -2.10 30.24 -11.53
C VAL A 280 -2.16 30.34 -10.00
N ILE A 281 -2.08 31.54 -9.43
CA ILE A 281 -2.18 31.74 -7.97
C ILE A 281 -3.56 31.30 -7.46
N ILE A 282 -4.62 31.68 -8.17
CA ILE A 282 -6.00 31.29 -7.84
C ILE A 282 -6.16 29.77 -7.92
N ALA A 283 -5.72 29.15 -9.03
CA ALA A 283 -5.76 27.70 -9.21
C ALA A 283 -5.01 26.96 -8.10
N SER A 284 -3.81 27.43 -7.74
CA SER A 284 -3.02 26.88 -6.63
C SER A 284 -3.73 27.06 -5.28
N GLY A 285 -4.40 28.19 -5.05
CA GLY A 285 -5.17 28.45 -3.83
C GLY A 285 -6.34 27.47 -3.67
N PHE A 286 -7.10 27.25 -4.74
CA PHE A 286 -8.20 26.28 -4.78
C PHE A 286 -7.70 24.85 -4.62
N ALA A 287 -6.70 24.43 -5.41
CA ALA A 287 -6.12 23.10 -5.33
C ALA A 287 -5.56 22.81 -3.93
N GLY A 288 -4.88 23.79 -3.31
CA GLY A 288 -4.35 23.64 -1.96
C GLY A 288 -5.43 23.48 -0.88
N ARG A 289 -6.53 24.24 -0.96
CA ARG A 289 -7.67 24.07 -0.04
C ARG A 289 -8.37 22.73 -0.26
N TYR A 290 -8.50 22.32 -1.51
CA TYR A 290 -9.13 21.06 -1.88
C TYR A 290 -8.28 19.86 -1.42
N GLY A 291 -6.96 19.91 -1.61
CA GLY A 291 -6.01 18.92 -1.11
C GLY A 291 -5.98 18.87 0.42
N GLU A 292 -5.99 20.00 1.12
CA GLU A 292 -6.12 20.01 2.59
C GLU A 292 -7.42 19.37 3.05
N TYR A 293 -8.53 19.69 2.38
CA TYR A 293 -9.84 19.13 2.72
C TYR A 293 -9.93 17.62 2.44
N LEU A 294 -9.37 17.13 1.34
CA LEU A 294 -9.48 15.73 0.93
C LEU A 294 -8.36 14.84 1.46
N LEU A 295 -7.12 15.30 1.33
CA LEU A 295 -5.90 14.54 1.56
C LEU A 295 -5.19 14.96 2.84
N GLY A 296 -5.66 16.02 3.52
CA GLY A 296 -4.97 16.65 4.65
C GLY A 296 -3.62 17.29 4.29
N GLY A 297 -3.43 17.65 3.01
CA GLY A 297 -2.19 18.22 2.48
C GLY A 297 -2.10 18.11 0.96
N VAL A 298 -0.88 17.96 0.45
CA VAL A 298 -0.58 17.67 -0.96
C VAL A 298 0.39 16.50 -1.09
N MET A 299 0.32 15.75 -2.19
CA MET A 299 1.23 14.63 -2.50
C MET A 299 1.63 14.66 -3.98
N GLY A 300 2.59 13.82 -4.39
CA GLY A 300 3.22 13.89 -5.71
C GLY A 300 2.19 13.86 -6.85
N ASP A 301 1.32 12.86 -6.82
CA ASP A 301 0.33 12.63 -7.88
C ASP A 301 -0.72 13.75 -7.92
N PHE A 302 -1.13 14.27 -6.76
CA PHE A 302 -2.03 15.44 -6.68
C PHE A 302 -1.41 16.73 -7.23
N LEU A 303 -0.09 16.92 -7.07
CA LEU A 303 0.62 18.01 -7.72
C LEU A 303 0.62 17.84 -9.25
N GLY A 304 0.81 16.62 -9.74
CA GLY A 304 0.69 16.28 -11.16
C GLY A 304 -0.70 16.60 -11.72
N ALA A 305 -1.75 16.14 -11.04
CA ALA A 305 -3.14 16.45 -11.37
C ALA A 305 -3.41 17.96 -11.44
N THR A 306 -2.89 18.71 -10.46
CA THR A 306 -3.03 20.17 -10.43
C THR A 306 -2.38 20.84 -11.64
N ILE A 307 -1.22 20.36 -12.07
CA ILE A 307 -0.54 20.87 -13.27
C ILE A 307 -1.42 20.64 -14.51
N CYS A 308 -1.93 19.42 -14.72
CA CYS A 308 -2.79 19.11 -15.87
C CYS A 308 -4.06 19.96 -15.91
N VAL A 309 -4.77 20.06 -14.77
CA VAL A 309 -6.00 20.88 -14.68
C VAL A 309 -5.71 22.36 -14.91
N THR A 310 -4.61 22.87 -14.36
CA THR A 310 -4.21 24.27 -14.53
C THR A 310 -3.82 24.56 -15.97
N GLU A 311 -3.17 23.63 -16.66
CA GLU A 311 -2.82 23.77 -18.09
C GLU A 311 -4.07 23.98 -18.95
N VAL A 312 -5.09 23.13 -18.79
CA VAL A 312 -6.38 23.26 -19.49
C VAL A 312 -7.08 24.56 -19.13
N PHE A 313 -7.08 24.93 -17.85
CA PHE A 313 -7.67 26.20 -17.40
C PHE A 313 -7.00 27.41 -18.06
N LEU A 314 -5.66 27.43 -18.16
CA LEU A 314 -4.94 28.52 -18.80
C LEU A 314 -5.18 28.55 -20.33
N LEU A 315 -5.31 27.40 -20.98
CA LEU A 315 -5.71 27.33 -22.38
C LEU A 315 -7.11 27.94 -22.60
N ILE A 316 -8.07 27.65 -21.71
CA ILE A 316 -9.39 28.29 -21.73
C ILE A 316 -9.26 29.80 -21.57
N VAL A 317 -8.48 30.29 -20.60
CA VAL A 317 -8.26 31.73 -20.39
C VAL A 317 -7.67 32.39 -21.64
N LEU A 318 -6.66 31.80 -22.27
CA LEU A 318 -6.05 32.34 -23.49
C LEU A 318 -7.02 32.35 -24.67
N THR A 319 -7.76 31.26 -24.90
CA THR A 319 -8.76 31.17 -25.96
C THR A 319 -9.90 32.17 -25.75
N LEU A 320 -10.33 32.39 -24.51
CA LEU A 320 -11.29 33.42 -24.17
C LEU A 320 -10.72 34.80 -24.49
N ILE A 321 -9.53 35.15 -23.98
CA ILE A 321 -8.88 36.44 -24.27
C ILE A 321 -8.76 36.69 -25.78
N GLN A 322 -8.41 35.66 -26.57
CA GLN A 322 -8.33 35.77 -28.03
C GLN A 322 -9.70 36.08 -28.64
N LYS A 323 -10.74 35.33 -28.30
CA LYS A 323 -12.11 35.57 -28.79
C LYS A 323 -12.63 36.96 -28.40
N LEU A 324 -12.36 37.42 -27.18
CA LEU A 324 -12.79 38.75 -26.72
C LEU A 324 -12.05 39.88 -27.46
N ASN A 325 -10.82 39.66 -27.92
CA ASN A 325 -10.09 40.62 -28.75
C ASN A 325 -10.58 40.61 -30.21
N GLU A 326 -10.93 39.45 -30.77
CA GLU A 326 -11.47 39.30 -32.12
C GLU A 326 -12.90 39.87 -32.26
N GLU A 327 -13.76 39.67 -31.25
CA GLU A 327 -15.14 40.18 -31.23
C GLU A 327 -15.21 41.69 -30.95
N GLY A 328 -14.09 42.37 -30.67
CA GLY A 328 -14.10 43.77 -30.30
C GLY A 328 -14.68 43.97 -28.91
N ASP A 329 -13.82 43.84 -27.91
CA ASP A 329 -13.95 44.50 -26.63
C ASP A 329 -15.13 44.02 -25.76
N PHE A 330 -15.13 42.76 -25.33
CA PHE A 330 -16.12 42.29 -24.36
C PHE A 330 -16.08 43.06 -23.03
N PHE A 331 -14.90 43.51 -22.60
CA PHE A 331 -14.77 44.29 -21.36
C PHE A 331 -15.18 45.74 -21.57
N SER A 332 -14.88 46.42 -22.68
CA SER A 332 -15.53 47.69 -22.97
C SER A 332 -16.97 47.55 -23.44
N TYR A 333 -17.46 46.38 -23.84
CA TYR A 333 -18.89 46.11 -24.05
C TYR A 333 -19.59 45.93 -22.71
N LEU A 334 -19.00 45.22 -21.74
CA LEU A 334 -19.54 45.08 -20.39
C LEU A 334 -19.43 46.40 -19.60
N ILE A 335 -18.30 47.10 -19.73
CA ILE A 335 -18.06 48.42 -19.14
C ILE A 335 -18.86 49.48 -19.88
N ALA A 336 -18.98 49.48 -21.21
CA ALA A 336 -19.90 50.38 -21.91
C ALA A 336 -21.35 50.05 -21.59
N GLN A 337 -21.76 48.79 -21.47
CA GLN A 337 -23.10 48.47 -20.95
C GLN A 337 -23.30 48.93 -19.51
N ALA A 338 -22.25 48.94 -18.68
CA ALA A 338 -22.29 49.43 -17.31
C ALA A 338 -22.14 50.97 -17.19
N TYR A 339 -21.49 51.63 -18.16
CA TYR A 339 -21.31 53.10 -18.24
C TYR A 339 -22.46 53.78 -19.02
N ASP A 340 -23.08 53.09 -19.98
CA ASP A 340 -24.29 53.51 -20.69
C ASP A 340 -25.55 53.38 -19.80
N VAL A 341 -25.39 52.82 -18.59
CA VAL A 341 -26.32 53.02 -17.45
C VAL A 341 -26.42 54.51 -17.07
N GLY A 342 -25.53 55.36 -17.58
CA GLY A 342 -25.60 56.82 -17.46
C GLY A 342 -26.64 57.51 -18.35
N VAL A 343 -27.07 56.95 -19.50
CA VAL A 343 -28.07 57.59 -20.38
C VAL A 343 -28.95 56.55 -21.11
N GLY A 344 -29.69 55.74 -20.37
CA GLY A 344 -30.76 54.93 -20.96
C GLY A 344 -31.27 53.85 -20.03
N LYS A 345 -32.58 53.84 -19.75
CA LYS A 345 -33.24 52.81 -18.94
C LYS A 345 -33.15 51.45 -19.62
N MET A 346 -32.07 50.71 -19.43
CA MET A 346 -32.01 49.30 -19.78
C MET A 346 -32.81 48.52 -18.74
N THR A 347 -33.93 47.92 -19.16
CA THR A 347 -34.79 47.13 -18.28
C THR A 347 -34.29 45.69 -18.16
N LEU A 348 -34.67 44.96 -17.11
CA LEU A 348 -34.37 43.52 -16.99
C LEU A 348 -34.82 42.73 -18.23
N GLN A 349 -35.88 43.18 -18.91
CA GLN A 349 -36.36 42.64 -20.19
C GLN A 349 -35.35 42.82 -21.34
N ASP A 350 -34.57 43.90 -21.36
CA ASP A 350 -33.56 44.14 -22.41
C ASP A 350 -32.32 43.28 -22.21
N LEU A 351 -31.92 43.03 -20.95
CA LEU A 351 -30.84 42.11 -20.60
C LEU A 351 -31.19 40.65 -20.94
N MET A 352 -32.45 40.28 -20.77
CA MET A 352 -33.03 38.95 -21.04
C MET A 352 -33.39 38.71 -22.51
N ARG A 353 -33.10 39.63 -23.45
CA ARG A 353 -33.23 39.39 -24.89
C ARG A 353 -32.00 38.75 -25.52
N ASN A 354 -30.85 38.82 -24.84
CA ASN A 354 -29.60 38.26 -25.35
C ASN A 354 -29.46 36.81 -24.89
N GLU A 355 -29.47 35.86 -25.82
CA GLU A 355 -29.36 34.42 -25.54
C GLU A 355 -28.11 34.07 -24.73
N ARG A 356 -26.99 34.77 -24.93
CA ARG A 356 -25.76 34.60 -24.13
C ARG A 356 -25.99 34.96 -22.66
N ASN A 357 -26.70 36.06 -22.39
CA ASN A 357 -27.00 36.51 -21.03
C ASN A 357 -28.00 35.57 -20.34
N ILE A 358 -28.99 35.07 -21.08
CA ILE A 358 -29.96 34.09 -20.57
C ILE A 358 -29.23 32.80 -20.17
N ALA A 359 -28.36 32.28 -21.04
CA ALA A 359 -27.60 31.07 -20.75
C ALA A 359 -26.67 31.24 -19.54
N LEU A 360 -25.99 32.39 -19.43
CA LEU A 360 -25.15 32.70 -18.27
C LEU A 360 -25.96 32.80 -16.98
N LEU A 361 -27.10 33.50 -17.02
CA LEU A 361 -27.99 33.66 -15.87
C LEU A 361 -28.55 32.31 -15.42
N GLN A 362 -28.97 31.46 -16.37
CA GLN A 362 -29.43 30.10 -16.08
C GLN A 362 -28.34 29.26 -15.42
N PHE A 363 -27.11 29.28 -15.97
CA PHE A 363 -25.99 28.57 -15.38
C PHE A 363 -25.69 29.04 -13.96
N VAL A 364 -25.56 30.36 -13.75
CA VAL A 364 -25.30 30.95 -12.43
C VAL A 364 -26.40 30.61 -11.44
N LEU A 365 -27.67 30.72 -11.86
CA LEU A 365 -28.82 30.40 -11.02
C LEU A 365 -28.82 28.92 -10.62
N VAL A 366 -28.61 28.00 -11.56
CA VAL A 366 -28.55 26.56 -11.27
C VAL A 366 -27.41 26.25 -10.32
N VAL A 367 -26.20 26.75 -10.58
CA VAL A 367 -25.04 26.54 -9.70
C VAL A 367 -25.31 27.10 -8.30
N LEU A 368 -25.84 28.32 -8.19
CA LEU A 368 -26.19 28.92 -6.89
C LEU A 368 -27.24 28.09 -6.16
N LEU A 369 -28.32 27.70 -6.84
CA LEU A 369 -29.38 26.89 -6.25
C LEU A 369 -28.85 25.52 -5.82
N THR A 370 -27.96 24.88 -6.59
CA THR A 370 -27.31 23.63 -6.21
C THR A 370 -26.39 23.81 -5.01
N VAL A 371 -25.57 24.87 -4.96
CA VAL A 371 -24.70 25.16 -3.81
C VAL A 371 -25.53 25.43 -2.56
N ILE A 372 -26.60 26.24 -2.67
CA ILE A 372 -27.53 26.52 -1.58
C ILE A 372 -28.21 25.22 -1.12
N TRP A 373 -28.67 24.38 -2.05
CA TRP A 373 -29.27 23.08 -1.76
C TRP A 373 -28.30 22.17 -1.01
N CYS A 374 -27.09 21.97 -1.54
CA CYS A 374 -26.05 21.15 -0.93
C CYS A 374 -25.65 21.65 0.47
N SER A 375 -25.65 22.97 0.68
CA SER A 375 -25.30 23.57 1.98
C SER A 375 -26.41 23.45 3.03
N ASN A 376 -27.69 23.36 2.63
CA ASN A 376 -28.83 23.38 3.54
C ASN A 376 -29.48 22.01 3.80
N VAL A 377 -29.43 21.09 2.83
CA VAL A 377 -30.15 19.80 2.93
C VAL A 377 -29.38 18.77 3.77
N GLY A 378 -28.10 19.02 4.05
CA GLY A 378 -27.23 18.06 4.74
C GLY A 378 -27.01 16.79 3.91
N HIS A 379 -26.13 15.92 4.38
CA HIS A 379 -25.85 14.64 3.74
C HIS A 379 -26.10 13.53 4.77
N PRO A 380 -26.81 12.43 4.43
CA PRO A 380 -26.83 11.25 5.29
C PRO A 380 -25.38 10.74 5.49
N PRO A 381 -25.04 10.10 6.62
CA PRO A 381 -23.68 9.65 6.93
C PRO A 381 -23.34 8.40 6.10
N VAL A 382 -23.31 8.55 4.78
CA VAL A 382 -22.81 7.56 3.82
C VAL A 382 -21.30 7.80 3.57
N PHE A 383 -20.81 8.99 3.94
CA PHE A 383 -19.41 9.36 3.96
C PHE A 383 -18.99 9.65 5.41
N VAL A 384 -18.46 8.65 6.11
CA VAL A 384 -17.74 8.89 7.36
C VAL A 384 -16.39 9.52 7.00
N ARG A 385 -16.43 10.81 6.67
CA ARG A 385 -15.23 11.63 6.64
C ARG A 385 -14.99 12.01 8.08
N GLU A 386 -13.91 11.47 8.66
CA GLU A 386 -13.41 11.95 9.95
C GLU A 386 -13.17 13.45 9.82
N SER A 387 -14.16 14.24 10.22
CA SER A 387 -13.99 15.66 10.37
C SER A 387 -12.96 15.83 11.46
N VAL A 388 -11.81 16.42 11.11
CA VAL A 388 -10.88 17.03 12.05
C VAL A 388 -11.61 18.21 12.70
N VAL A 389 -12.53 17.88 13.59
CA VAL A 389 -12.92 18.74 14.69
C VAL A 389 -12.26 18.07 15.88
N ALA A 390 -10.96 18.33 16.01
CA ALA A 390 -10.34 18.31 17.32
C ALA A 390 -11.15 19.28 18.17
N THR A 391 -12.12 18.75 18.92
CA THR A 391 -12.79 19.52 19.93
C THR A 391 -11.72 19.92 20.93
N LYS A 392 -11.83 21.15 21.46
CA LYS A 392 -10.94 21.72 22.48
C LYS A 392 -10.79 20.87 23.77
N GLU A 393 -11.39 19.69 23.82
CA GLU A 393 -11.20 18.67 24.85
C GLU A 393 -9.87 17.91 24.67
N ASP A 394 -9.39 17.71 23.44
CA ASP A 394 -8.10 17.03 23.18
C ASP A 394 -6.89 17.84 23.69
N ASP A 395 -6.98 19.17 23.68
CA ASP A 395 -5.95 20.05 24.24
C ASP A 395 -5.96 20.08 25.78
N GLN A 396 -7.12 19.85 26.42
CA GLN A 396 -7.18 19.73 27.88
C GLN A 396 -6.61 18.39 28.37
N ILE A 397 -6.79 17.32 27.59
CA ILE A 397 -6.16 16.03 27.88
C ILE A 397 -4.63 16.12 27.72
N ARG A 398 -4.13 16.87 26.72
CA ARG A 398 -2.68 17.11 26.55
C ARG A 398 -2.05 17.88 27.70
N ILE A 399 -2.77 18.82 28.31
CA ILE A 399 -2.26 19.62 29.44
C ILE A 399 -2.36 18.84 30.77
N ALA A 400 -3.26 17.88 30.89
CA ALA A 400 -3.38 17.01 32.08
C ALA A 400 -2.34 15.87 32.13
N LEU A 401 -1.57 15.63 31.05
CA LEU A 401 -0.55 14.59 30.98
C LEU A 401 0.79 14.96 31.65
N ASP A 402 0.93 16.19 32.15
CA ASP A 402 2.17 16.68 32.78
C ASP A 402 2.04 16.96 34.29
N SER A 403 0.94 16.58 34.94
CA SER A 403 0.78 16.76 36.39
C SER A 403 0.54 15.45 37.14
N ASP A 404 1.46 15.21 38.09
CA ASP A 404 1.36 14.35 39.26
C ASP A 404 1.51 12.82 39.11
N SER A 405 2.79 12.44 39.17
CA SER A 405 3.26 11.21 39.78
C SER A 405 2.98 11.19 41.29
N SER A 406 1.74 10.89 41.71
CA SER A 406 1.48 10.28 43.04
C SER A 406 0.01 9.93 43.25
N ASN A 407 -0.47 8.84 42.65
CA ASN A 407 -1.58 8.08 43.25
C ASN A 407 -1.54 6.61 42.82
N LYS A 408 -1.45 5.71 43.80
CA LYS A 408 -1.05 4.30 43.62
C LYS A 408 -2.21 3.35 43.24
N ASN A 409 -3.36 3.83 42.77
CA ASN A 409 -4.52 2.96 42.50
C ASN A 409 -5.32 3.28 41.22
N GLU A 410 -4.83 4.12 40.30
CA GLU A 410 -5.49 4.34 39.01
C GLU A 410 -4.82 3.50 37.91
N LEU A 411 -5.64 2.72 37.18
CA LEU A 411 -5.22 1.95 35.99
C LEU A 411 -4.56 2.91 34.97
N SER A 412 -3.51 2.46 34.29
CA SER A 412 -2.88 3.28 33.24
C SER A 412 -3.89 3.65 32.15
N PRO A 413 -3.73 4.79 31.45
CA PRO A 413 -4.65 5.18 30.37
C PRO A 413 -4.84 4.09 29.31
N LEU A 414 -3.77 3.33 29.02
CA LEU A 414 -3.86 2.18 28.14
C LEU A 414 -4.69 1.04 28.76
N ASP A 415 -4.46 0.67 30.03
CA ASP A 415 -5.23 -0.38 30.69
C ASP A 415 -6.74 -0.05 30.75
N GLN A 416 -7.08 1.22 30.99
CA GLN A 416 -8.47 1.69 30.94
C GLN A 416 -9.07 1.48 29.54
N SER A 417 -8.30 1.76 28.49
CA SER A 417 -8.72 1.53 27.11
C SER A 417 -8.88 0.03 26.78
N LEU A 418 -7.94 -0.82 27.22
CA LEU A 418 -7.94 -2.26 26.92
C LEU A 418 -9.08 -2.99 27.64
N THR A 419 -9.42 -2.58 28.86
CA THR A 419 -10.48 -3.18 29.68
C THR A 419 -11.88 -2.64 29.37
N CYS A 420 -12.00 -1.55 28.61
CA CYS A 420 -13.27 -0.94 28.25
C CYS A 420 -14.16 -1.89 27.40
N PRO A 421 -15.35 -2.32 27.89
CA PRO A 421 -16.19 -3.28 27.16
C PRO A 421 -16.83 -2.72 25.88
N SER A 422 -17.05 -1.40 25.82
CA SER A 422 -17.69 -0.75 24.66
C SER A 422 -16.73 -0.52 23.48
N LYS A 423 -15.41 -0.66 23.69
CA LYS A 423 -14.42 -0.52 22.61
C LYS A 423 -14.30 -1.82 21.83
N SER A 424 -14.38 -1.71 20.50
CA SER A 424 -14.10 -2.84 19.60
C SER A 424 -12.64 -3.29 19.72
N PHE A 425 -12.35 -4.54 19.31
CA PHE A 425 -10.99 -5.05 19.27
C PHE A 425 -10.04 -4.14 18.47
N LYS A 426 -10.51 -3.63 17.32
CA LYS A 426 -9.76 -2.68 16.49
C LYS A 426 -9.37 -1.41 17.25
N ARG A 427 -10.31 -0.79 17.97
CA ARG A 427 -10.01 0.41 18.78
C ARG A 427 -9.04 0.11 19.92
N LYS A 428 -9.15 -1.06 20.56
CA LYS A 428 -8.20 -1.47 21.60
C LYS A 428 -6.79 -1.72 21.03
N TYR A 429 -6.73 -2.33 19.86
CA TYR A 429 -5.48 -2.57 19.13
C TYR A 429 -4.81 -1.25 18.72
N GLU A 430 -5.58 -0.30 18.18
CA GLU A 430 -5.09 1.06 17.87
C GLU A 430 -4.52 1.75 19.11
N SER A 431 -5.23 1.73 20.25
CA SER A 431 -4.68 2.28 21.50
C SER A 431 -3.36 1.64 21.94
N ALA A 432 -3.23 0.32 21.77
CA ALA A 432 -1.97 -0.38 22.08
C ALA A 432 -0.84 0.01 21.11
N ARG A 433 -1.16 0.19 19.82
CA ARG A 433 -0.23 0.71 18.80
C ARG A 433 0.21 2.14 19.11
N ASP A 434 -0.71 3.00 19.50
CA ASP A 434 -0.41 4.38 19.90
C ASP A 434 0.51 4.42 21.11
N TYR A 435 0.30 3.54 22.10
CA TYR A 435 1.21 3.41 23.23
C TYR A 435 2.61 2.94 22.80
N LEU A 436 2.70 1.91 21.95
CA LEU A 436 3.97 1.44 21.39
C LEU A 436 4.75 2.53 20.65
N ASP A 437 4.05 3.50 20.06
CA ASP A 437 4.61 4.67 19.38
C ASP A 437 5.21 5.71 20.34
N THR A 438 4.85 5.67 21.63
CA THR A 438 5.43 6.52 22.68
C THR A 438 6.72 5.95 23.28
N LEU A 439 7.02 4.68 23.03
CA LEU A 439 8.19 4.00 23.57
C LEU A 439 9.49 4.62 23.04
N ALA A 440 10.58 4.48 23.80
CA ALA A 440 11.89 5.06 23.51
C ALA A 440 12.61 4.36 22.33
N LYS A 441 12.00 4.43 21.16
CA LYS A 441 12.41 3.87 19.87
C LYS A 441 11.83 4.71 18.73
N PRO A 442 12.42 4.70 17.52
CA PRO A 442 11.74 5.26 16.36
C PRO A 442 10.41 4.55 16.11
N LYS A 443 9.38 5.29 15.70
CA LYS A 443 8.05 4.72 15.41
C LYS A 443 8.15 3.62 14.35
N GLY A 444 7.47 2.50 14.58
CA GLY A 444 7.50 1.33 13.71
C GLY A 444 8.82 0.54 13.67
N SER A 445 9.86 0.91 14.43
CA SER A 445 11.19 0.32 14.28
C SER A 445 11.31 -1.14 14.71
N LEU A 446 10.33 -1.68 15.47
CA LEU A 446 10.33 -3.08 15.88
C LEU A 446 9.47 -3.99 14.96
N GLY A 447 8.91 -3.43 13.87
CA GLY A 447 8.23 -4.21 12.83
C GLY A 447 7.12 -5.12 13.36
N THR A 448 7.16 -6.41 12.99
CA THR A 448 6.17 -7.43 13.37
C THR A 448 5.98 -7.55 14.89
N LEU A 449 7.00 -7.29 15.70
CA LEU A 449 6.89 -7.38 17.16
C LEU A 449 5.86 -6.40 17.72
N GLU A 450 5.69 -5.24 17.09
CA GLU A 450 4.74 -4.23 17.56
C GLU A 450 3.28 -4.65 17.31
N ASP A 451 3.00 -5.36 16.21
CA ASP A 451 1.67 -5.93 15.95
C ASP A 451 1.36 -7.05 16.96
N TRP A 452 2.31 -7.97 17.16
CA TRP A 452 2.17 -9.05 18.13
C TRP A 452 1.96 -8.51 19.55
N ALA A 453 2.81 -7.56 19.98
CA ALA A 453 2.69 -6.89 21.28
C ALA A 453 1.29 -6.28 21.47
N ALA A 454 0.80 -5.54 20.48
CA ALA A 454 -0.52 -4.92 20.55
C ALA A 454 -1.64 -5.97 20.64
N ARG A 455 -1.64 -7.01 19.79
CA ARG A 455 -2.65 -8.08 19.82
C ARG A 455 -2.68 -8.80 21.16
N ILE A 456 -1.52 -9.19 21.69
CA ILE A 456 -1.42 -9.87 23.00
C ILE A 456 -1.95 -8.95 24.10
N SER A 457 -1.61 -7.67 24.09
CA SER A 457 -2.14 -6.70 25.06
C SER A 457 -3.65 -6.57 25.03
N VAL A 458 -4.26 -6.59 23.85
CA VAL A 458 -5.72 -6.55 23.72
C VAL A 458 -6.36 -7.84 24.22
N LEU A 459 -5.81 -8.99 23.83
CA LEU A 459 -6.32 -10.32 24.20
C LEU A 459 -6.23 -10.56 25.71
N GLN A 460 -5.10 -10.20 26.31
CA GLN A 460 -4.89 -10.30 27.76
C GLN A 460 -5.46 -9.10 28.55
N GLN A 461 -6.02 -8.10 27.85
CA GLN A 461 -6.56 -6.87 28.40
C GLN A 461 -5.59 -6.16 29.36
N SER A 462 -4.30 -6.13 28.99
CA SER A 462 -3.23 -5.59 29.84
C SER A 462 -2.15 -4.86 29.04
N SER A 463 -1.74 -3.69 29.54
CA SER A 463 -0.55 -2.96 29.11
C SER A 463 0.75 -3.68 29.45
N LYS A 464 0.69 -4.70 30.31
CA LYS A 464 1.84 -5.50 30.76
C LYS A 464 1.60 -6.98 30.40
N PRO A 465 1.48 -7.30 29.10
CA PRO A 465 1.21 -8.66 28.66
C PRO A 465 2.35 -9.60 29.08
N LYS A 466 2.02 -10.89 29.22
CA LYS A 466 2.95 -11.93 29.63
C LYS A 466 2.85 -13.15 28.72
N ILE A 467 4.00 -13.73 28.39
CA ILE A 467 4.11 -14.98 27.65
C ILE A 467 5.11 -15.86 28.41
N GLU A 468 4.63 -16.58 29.42
CA GLU A 468 5.44 -17.45 30.28
C GLU A 468 5.21 -18.91 29.91
N LYS A 469 3.95 -19.30 29.66
CA LYS A 469 3.53 -20.65 29.31
C LYS A 469 3.03 -20.73 27.88
N ALA A 470 3.61 -21.66 27.12
CA ALA A 470 3.18 -22.00 25.78
C ALA A 470 2.84 -23.49 25.72
N SER A 471 1.78 -23.82 25.00
CA SER A 471 1.33 -25.19 24.79
C SER A 471 1.12 -25.47 23.31
N CYS A 472 1.60 -26.62 22.85
CA CYS A 472 1.58 -27.04 21.47
C CYS A 472 0.71 -28.28 21.29
N LEU A 473 -0.27 -28.19 20.39
CA LEU A 473 -1.11 -29.31 19.97
C LEU A 473 -0.83 -29.61 18.50
N ILE A 474 -0.39 -30.82 18.20
CA ILE A 474 -0.19 -31.30 16.83
C ILE A 474 -1.34 -32.24 16.47
N PHE A 475 -2.11 -31.91 15.44
CA PHE A 475 -3.22 -32.73 14.97
C PHE A 475 -2.77 -33.66 13.85
N VAL A 476 -3.12 -34.95 13.96
CA VAL A 476 -2.65 -35.99 13.02
C VAL A 476 -3.81 -36.55 12.21
N GLY A 477 -3.65 -36.58 10.89
CA GLY A 477 -4.66 -37.12 9.96
C GLY A 477 -4.03 -37.65 8.68
N ASP A 478 -4.49 -38.82 8.22
CA ASP A 478 -4.08 -39.39 6.94
C ASP A 478 -5.10 -39.08 5.84
N HIS A 479 -4.60 -38.95 4.60
CA HIS A 479 -5.42 -38.56 3.46
C HIS A 479 -5.56 -39.68 2.42
N GLY A 480 -6.77 -40.00 2.01
CA GLY A 480 -7.03 -41.02 0.99
C GLY A 480 -6.37 -40.72 -0.36
N VAL A 481 -6.20 -39.44 -0.71
CA VAL A 481 -5.49 -39.02 -1.94
C VAL A 481 -4.01 -39.42 -1.93
N ALA A 482 -3.41 -39.60 -0.74
CA ALA A 482 -2.00 -39.91 -0.59
C ALA A 482 -1.66 -41.40 -0.69
N LYS A 483 -2.68 -42.27 -0.63
CA LYS A 483 -2.52 -43.72 -0.83
C LYS A 483 -1.90 -44.00 -2.20
N SER A 484 -1.26 -45.16 -2.33
CA SER A 484 -0.76 -45.60 -3.64
C SER A 484 -1.92 -45.77 -4.62
N LYS A 485 -1.62 -45.77 -5.93
CA LYS A 485 -2.67 -45.96 -6.95
C LYS A 485 -3.29 -47.36 -6.85
N GLU A 486 -2.50 -48.35 -6.44
CA GLU A 486 -2.93 -49.72 -6.18
C GLU A 486 -3.94 -49.81 -5.02
N GLU A 487 -3.82 -48.91 -4.03
CA GLU A 487 -4.71 -48.81 -2.86
C GLU A 487 -5.86 -47.81 -3.08
N GLY A 488 -6.03 -47.28 -4.30
CA GLY A 488 -7.11 -46.37 -4.68
C GLY A 488 -6.86 -44.88 -4.38
N GLY A 489 -5.61 -44.49 -4.12
CA GLY A 489 -5.17 -43.09 -4.01
C GLY A 489 -4.54 -42.55 -5.30
N GLU A 490 -3.87 -41.40 -5.20
CA GLU A 490 -3.23 -40.73 -6.33
C GLU A 490 -1.70 -40.66 -6.21
N GLN A 491 -1.13 -41.19 -5.13
CA GLN A 491 0.30 -41.10 -4.80
C GLN A 491 0.81 -39.64 -4.88
N CYS A 492 0.14 -38.75 -4.15
CA CYS A 492 0.41 -37.30 -4.21
C CYS A 492 1.67 -36.85 -3.42
N SER A 493 2.37 -37.78 -2.78
CA SER A 493 3.58 -37.56 -1.97
C SER A 493 4.68 -38.54 -2.37
N ALA A 494 5.95 -38.15 -2.20
CA ALA A 494 7.08 -39.08 -2.39
C ALA A 494 7.24 -40.07 -1.21
N TYR A 495 6.65 -39.77 -0.06
CA TYR A 495 6.68 -40.65 1.09
C TYR A 495 5.42 -41.52 1.15
N PRO A 496 5.54 -42.81 1.51
CA PRO A 496 4.37 -43.66 1.72
C PRO A 496 3.57 -43.18 2.94
N GLN A 497 2.26 -43.42 2.93
CA GLN A 497 1.36 -42.97 4.00
C GLN A 497 1.77 -43.47 5.40
N ALA A 498 2.35 -44.66 5.50
CA ALA A 498 2.86 -45.23 6.76
C ALA A 498 3.93 -44.35 7.47
N VAL A 499 4.52 -43.37 6.78
CA VAL A 499 5.45 -42.40 7.39
C VAL A 499 4.75 -41.51 8.43
N THR A 500 3.45 -41.24 8.29
CA THR A 500 2.66 -40.49 9.30
C THR A 500 2.86 -41.10 10.69
N GLN A 501 2.66 -42.41 10.82
CA GLN A 501 2.84 -43.15 12.08
C GLN A 501 4.27 -43.04 12.61
N LYS A 502 5.28 -43.10 11.74
CA LYS A 502 6.69 -42.98 12.15
C LYS A 502 7.06 -41.59 12.66
N VAL A 503 6.45 -40.54 12.12
CA VAL A 503 6.61 -39.18 12.65
C VAL A 503 5.97 -39.09 14.02
N VAL A 504 4.77 -39.65 14.21
CA VAL A 504 4.09 -39.71 15.53
C VAL A 504 4.90 -40.48 16.57
N GLU A 505 5.43 -41.66 16.23
CA GLU A 505 6.38 -42.40 17.08
C GLU A 505 7.60 -41.53 17.45
N GLY A 506 8.13 -40.76 16.49
CA GLY A 506 9.22 -39.82 16.72
C GLY A 506 8.84 -38.68 17.67
N LEU A 507 7.61 -38.16 17.60
CA LEU A 507 7.10 -37.12 18.49
C LEU A 507 6.91 -37.65 19.92
N GLU A 508 6.31 -38.83 20.10
CA GLU A 508 6.13 -39.50 21.40
C GLU A 508 7.49 -39.72 22.08
N ASN A 509 8.50 -40.16 21.32
CA ASN A 509 9.84 -40.45 21.86
C ASN A 509 10.75 -39.21 21.98
N GLY A 510 10.28 -38.01 21.64
CA GLY A 510 11.09 -36.79 21.74
C GLY A 510 12.21 -36.67 20.69
N LEU A 511 12.08 -37.36 19.55
CA LEU A 511 13.07 -37.46 18.48
C LEU A 511 12.72 -36.65 17.23
N ALA A 512 11.45 -36.27 17.05
CA ALA A 512 11.00 -35.47 15.91
C ALA A 512 11.29 -33.97 16.10
N GLY A 513 11.33 -33.21 15.00
CA GLY A 513 11.76 -31.80 15.02
C GLY A 513 10.95 -30.93 15.97
N ALA A 514 9.62 -31.08 15.98
CA ALA A 514 8.77 -30.35 16.89
C ALA A 514 9.01 -30.70 18.37
N SER A 515 9.21 -31.98 18.68
CA SER A 515 9.48 -32.42 20.06
C SER A 515 10.82 -31.89 20.60
N VAL A 516 11.85 -31.81 19.75
CA VAL A 516 13.14 -31.20 20.08
C VAL A 516 13.00 -29.70 20.34
N LEU A 517 12.28 -28.99 19.46
CA LEU A 517 12.07 -27.55 19.58
C LEU A 517 11.15 -27.18 20.75
N ALA A 518 10.13 -27.98 21.03
CA ALA A 518 9.24 -27.82 22.18
C ALA A 518 10.04 -27.96 23.49
N LYS A 519 10.87 -29.00 23.60
CA LYS A 519 11.78 -29.16 24.75
C LYS A 519 12.75 -28.00 24.87
N CYS A 520 13.34 -27.55 23.77
CA CYS A 520 14.29 -26.42 23.74
C CYS A 520 13.65 -25.11 24.23
N ASN A 521 12.36 -24.89 23.93
CA ASN A 521 11.64 -23.67 24.26
C ASN A 521 10.76 -23.80 25.52
N ASN A 522 10.85 -24.93 26.24
CA ASN A 522 10.03 -25.28 27.40
C ASN A 522 8.52 -25.13 27.13
N VAL A 523 8.07 -25.76 26.03
CA VAL A 523 6.69 -25.77 25.57
C VAL A 523 6.11 -27.16 25.84
N SER A 524 4.92 -27.23 26.42
CA SER A 524 4.18 -28.51 26.53
C SER A 524 3.78 -28.98 25.14
N LEU A 525 3.97 -30.26 24.82
CA LEU A 525 3.61 -30.83 23.53
C LEU A 525 2.63 -31.97 23.72
N LYS A 526 1.49 -31.92 23.02
CA LYS A 526 0.56 -33.05 22.85
C LYS A 526 0.31 -33.30 21.38
N VAL A 527 0.15 -34.55 21.03
CA VAL A 527 -0.18 -35.01 19.68
C VAL A 527 -1.58 -35.61 19.73
N ILE A 528 -2.50 -35.08 18.95
CA ILE A 528 -3.91 -35.48 18.94
C ILE A 528 -4.15 -36.26 17.65
N ASP A 529 -4.34 -37.57 17.78
CA ASP A 529 -4.72 -38.41 16.66
C ASP A 529 -6.21 -38.26 16.38
N VAL A 530 -6.52 -37.60 15.26
CA VAL A 530 -7.89 -37.32 14.79
C VAL A 530 -8.24 -38.09 13.52
N GLY A 531 -7.28 -38.78 12.90
CA GLY A 531 -7.53 -39.48 11.66
C GLY A 531 -6.35 -40.24 11.06
N MET A 532 -5.38 -40.69 11.87
CA MET A 532 -4.29 -41.53 11.38
C MET A 532 -4.81 -42.93 10.97
N ASN A 533 -4.33 -43.46 9.85
CA ASN A 533 -4.66 -44.79 9.35
C ASN A 533 -3.78 -45.87 10.01
N ALA A 534 -3.73 -45.84 11.34
CA ALA A 534 -3.11 -46.84 12.19
C ALA A 534 -3.74 -46.76 13.57
N ASP A 535 -3.79 -47.88 14.28
CA ASP A 535 -4.06 -47.88 15.72
C ASP A 535 -2.77 -47.51 16.46
N PHE A 536 -2.89 -46.64 17.45
CA PHE A 536 -1.78 -46.15 18.26
C PHE A 536 -2.19 -46.20 19.72
N ASP A 537 -1.36 -46.81 20.57
CA ASP A 537 -1.64 -46.89 21.99
C ASP A 537 -1.45 -45.51 22.63
N GLU A 538 -2.41 -45.07 23.45
CA GLU A 538 -2.32 -43.79 24.16
C GLU A 538 -1.05 -43.73 25.03
N GLY A 539 -0.33 -42.61 24.90
CA GLY A 539 0.92 -42.36 25.59
C GLY A 539 0.86 -41.15 26.51
N GLU A 540 2.02 -40.64 26.90
CA GLU A 540 2.08 -39.39 27.65
C GLU A 540 1.88 -38.20 26.71
N VAL A 541 2.38 -38.28 25.48
CA VAL A 541 2.34 -37.18 24.50
C VAL A 541 1.19 -37.37 23.50
N VAL A 542 1.00 -38.58 22.99
CA VAL A 542 -0.04 -38.92 22.01
C VAL A 542 -1.36 -39.28 22.71
N ILE A 543 -2.42 -38.59 22.29
CA ILE A 543 -3.79 -38.79 22.75
C ILE A 543 -4.64 -39.16 21.53
N VAL A 544 -5.40 -40.24 21.64
CA VAL A 544 -6.34 -40.65 20.59
C VAL A 544 -7.68 -39.96 20.84
N SER A 545 -8.16 -39.19 19.86
CA SER A 545 -9.44 -38.50 20.02
C SER A 545 -10.60 -39.52 20.05
N PRO A 546 -11.60 -39.35 20.94
CA PRO A 546 -12.82 -40.15 20.88
C PRO A 546 -13.62 -39.93 19.58
N HIS A 547 -13.32 -38.84 18.86
CA HIS A 547 -13.92 -38.46 17.59
C HIS A 547 -13.03 -38.83 16.38
N LYS A 548 -11.98 -39.66 16.56
CA LYS A 548 -11.05 -40.06 15.49
C LYS A 548 -11.78 -40.61 14.26
N LEU A 549 -11.42 -40.09 13.09
CA LEU A 549 -11.84 -40.62 11.79
C LEU A 549 -10.99 -41.84 11.42
N HIS A 550 -11.46 -43.03 11.80
CA HIS A 550 -10.74 -44.28 11.53
C HIS A 550 -10.46 -44.48 10.03
N GLY A 551 -9.20 -44.72 9.67
CA GLY A 551 -8.75 -44.97 8.30
C GLY A 551 -8.39 -43.71 7.49
N GLY A 552 -8.47 -42.53 8.12
CA GLY A 552 -8.21 -41.24 7.48
C GLY A 552 -9.32 -40.81 6.51
N THR A 553 -9.09 -39.69 5.82
CA THR A 553 -10.07 -39.19 4.85
C THR A 553 -10.13 -40.06 3.60
N LYS A 554 -11.25 -39.99 2.86
CA LYS A 554 -11.41 -40.66 1.56
C LYS A 554 -10.61 -39.94 0.46
N ASN A 555 -10.33 -40.61 -0.65
CA ASN A 555 -9.72 -39.97 -1.82
C ASN A 555 -10.70 -38.98 -2.45
N PHE A 556 -10.44 -37.68 -2.29
CA PHE A 556 -11.34 -36.65 -2.78
C PHE A 556 -11.45 -36.56 -4.31
N CYS A 557 -10.59 -37.27 -5.05
CA CYS A 557 -10.70 -37.39 -6.51
C CYS A 557 -11.83 -38.32 -6.95
N LEU A 558 -12.36 -39.13 -6.03
CA LEU A 558 -13.42 -40.12 -6.28
C LEU A 558 -14.74 -39.78 -5.59
N GLY A 559 -14.76 -38.78 -4.70
CA GLY A 559 -15.90 -38.44 -3.86
C GLY A 559 -15.54 -37.37 -2.83
N PRO A 560 -16.41 -37.04 -1.86
CA PRO A 560 -16.04 -36.14 -0.76
C PRO A 560 -15.03 -36.82 0.19
N ALA A 561 -14.06 -36.06 0.71
CA ALA A 561 -13.06 -36.51 1.67
C ALA A 561 -13.69 -37.03 2.98
N MET A 562 -14.75 -36.37 3.45
CA MET A 562 -15.49 -36.66 4.68
C MET A 562 -16.99 -36.40 4.49
N SER A 563 -17.84 -37.08 5.26
CA SER A 563 -19.24 -36.70 5.45
C SER A 563 -19.34 -35.41 6.27
N LYS A 564 -20.55 -34.82 6.34
CA LYS A 564 -20.77 -33.65 7.20
C LYS A 564 -20.55 -34.02 8.67
N GLU A 565 -21.10 -35.15 9.10
CA GLU A 565 -20.99 -35.66 10.47
C GLU A 565 -19.55 -36.02 10.83
N GLU A 566 -18.78 -36.57 9.89
CA GLU A 566 -17.35 -36.83 10.06
C GLU A 566 -16.55 -35.52 10.22
N MET A 567 -16.85 -34.50 9.40
CA MET A 567 -16.23 -33.16 9.53
C MET A 567 -16.57 -32.50 10.86
N ASP A 568 -17.85 -32.50 11.26
CA ASP A 568 -18.32 -31.90 12.51
C ASP A 568 -17.61 -32.56 13.72
N LYS A 569 -17.49 -33.89 13.73
CA LYS A 569 -16.71 -34.63 14.74
C LYS A 569 -15.22 -34.25 14.77
N CYS A 570 -14.60 -34.01 13.62
CA CYS A 570 -13.21 -33.56 13.57
C CYS A 570 -13.06 -32.15 14.18
N ILE A 571 -14.01 -31.25 13.93
CA ILE A 571 -14.04 -29.92 14.56
C ILE A 571 -14.21 -30.05 16.08
N GLU A 572 -15.16 -30.87 16.54
CA GLU A 572 -15.38 -31.19 17.96
C GLU A 572 -14.10 -31.74 18.63
N ALA A 573 -13.36 -32.62 17.96
CA ALA A 573 -12.08 -33.14 18.45
C ALA A 573 -11.06 -32.03 18.73
N GLY A 574 -11.02 -31.02 17.86
CA GLY A 574 -10.15 -29.85 17.97
C GLY A 574 -10.52 -28.94 19.13
N GLU A 575 -11.82 -28.64 19.24
CA GLU A 575 -12.39 -27.85 20.34
C GLU A 575 -12.13 -28.52 21.68
N GLU A 576 -12.48 -29.81 21.82
CA GLU A 576 -12.33 -30.55 23.06
C GLU A 576 -10.86 -30.66 23.50
N SER A 577 -9.96 -31.02 22.58
CA SER A 577 -8.53 -31.17 22.90
C SER A 577 -7.91 -29.84 23.34
N THR A 578 -8.32 -28.74 22.68
CA THR A 578 -7.85 -27.39 23.01
C THR A 578 -8.39 -26.93 24.35
N LYS A 579 -9.67 -27.15 24.61
CA LYS A 579 -10.30 -26.85 25.90
C LYS A 579 -9.61 -27.57 27.05
N GLN A 580 -9.38 -28.88 26.90
CA GLN A 580 -8.68 -29.68 27.89
C GLN A 580 -7.25 -29.17 28.14
N CYS A 581 -6.54 -28.76 27.09
CA CYS A 581 -5.21 -28.14 27.20
C CYS A 581 -5.28 -26.82 27.98
N ILE A 582 -6.23 -25.94 27.66
CA ILE A 582 -6.42 -24.66 28.34
C ILE A 582 -6.72 -24.85 29.83
N GLU A 583 -7.64 -25.77 30.17
CA GLU A 583 -8.03 -26.06 31.55
C GLU A 583 -6.87 -26.61 32.39
N LYS A 584 -6.09 -27.53 31.82
CA LYS A 584 -4.98 -28.20 32.52
C LYS A 584 -3.73 -27.33 32.61
N GLU A 585 -3.32 -26.70 31.51
CA GLU A 585 -2.01 -26.06 31.40
C GLU A 585 -2.05 -24.55 31.63
N LYS A 586 -3.20 -23.93 31.35
CA LYS A 586 -3.42 -22.47 31.39
C LYS A 586 -2.35 -21.72 30.57
N PRO A 587 -2.25 -21.99 29.26
CA PRO A 587 -1.26 -21.35 28.41
C PRO A 587 -1.56 -19.86 28.20
N ASP A 588 -0.51 -19.06 28.09
CA ASP A 588 -0.61 -17.67 27.63
C ASP A 588 -0.68 -17.59 26.09
N VAL A 589 -0.22 -18.64 25.41
CA VAL A 589 -0.21 -18.80 23.96
C VAL A 589 -0.34 -20.27 23.57
N LEU A 590 -1.13 -20.52 22.53
CA LEU A 590 -1.26 -21.85 21.91
C LEU A 590 -0.46 -21.92 20.61
N ILE A 591 -0.03 -23.13 20.27
CA ILE A 591 0.68 -23.43 19.04
C ILE A 591 0.00 -24.62 18.40
N PHE A 592 -0.44 -24.49 17.16
CA PHE A 592 -1.03 -25.60 16.42
C PHE A 592 -0.09 -26.09 15.33
N GLY A 593 0.02 -27.41 15.24
CA GLY A 593 0.78 -28.11 14.23
C GLY A 593 -0.03 -29.23 13.62
N GLU A 594 0.58 -29.88 12.64
CA GLU A 594 -0.06 -30.91 11.84
C GLU A 594 0.94 -31.99 11.46
N VAL A 595 0.45 -33.20 11.27
CA VAL A 595 1.19 -34.31 10.65
C VAL A 595 0.21 -35.07 9.77
N GLY A 596 0.53 -35.22 8.48
CA GLY A 596 -0.32 -35.97 7.56
C GLY A 596 0.29 -36.09 6.17
N ILE A 597 0.62 -37.31 5.73
CA ILE A 597 1.11 -37.49 4.37
C ILE A 597 0.00 -37.15 3.37
N GLY A 598 0.21 -36.12 2.56
CA GLY A 598 -0.72 -35.64 1.54
C GLY A 598 -1.42 -34.31 1.85
N ASN A 599 -1.28 -33.78 3.07
CA ASN A 599 -1.95 -32.55 3.50
C ASN A 599 -1.62 -31.33 2.64
N THR A 600 -0.42 -31.19 2.08
CA THR A 600 -0.10 -30.07 1.17
C THR A 600 -0.96 -30.10 -0.11
N THR A 601 -1.34 -31.28 -0.59
CA THR A 601 -2.25 -31.44 -1.73
C THR A 601 -3.66 -31.04 -1.33
N THR A 602 -4.14 -31.55 -0.19
CA THR A 602 -5.42 -31.19 0.45
C THR A 602 -5.54 -29.67 0.66
N SER A 603 -4.53 -29.02 1.25
CA SER A 603 -4.48 -27.57 1.45
C SER A 603 -4.48 -26.79 0.14
N SER A 604 -3.75 -27.26 -0.89
CA SER A 604 -3.76 -26.64 -2.21
C SER A 604 -5.14 -26.72 -2.88
N THR A 605 -5.86 -27.84 -2.72
CA THR A 605 -7.23 -27.99 -3.23
C THR A 605 -8.22 -27.09 -2.48
N LEU A 606 -8.12 -27.00 -1.15
CA LEU A 606 -8.93 -26.07 -0.36
C LEU A 606 -8.72 -24.62 -0.79
N LEU A 607 -7.47 -24.22 -1.02
CA LEU A 607 -7.16 -22.87 -1.49
C LEU A 607 -7.70 -22.63 -2.90
N ALA A 608 -7.58 -23.60 -3.82
CA ALA A 608 -8.14 -23.47 -5.15
C ALA A 608 -9.66 -23.25 -5.09
N ALA A 609 -10.35 -23.98 -4.22
CA ALA A 609 -11.79 -23.84 -3.99
C ALA A 609 -12.18 -22.49 -3.37
N LEU A 610 -11.42 -21.99 -2.39
CA LEU A 610 -11.82 -20.84 -1.58
C LEU A 610 -11.25 -19.48 -2.04
N THR A 611 -10.19 -19.49 -2.86
CA THR A 611 -9.49 -18.25 -3.29
C THR A 611 -9.59 -17.98 -4.79
N GLY A 612 -9.64 -19.03 -5.62
CA GLY A 612 -9.74 -18.90 -7.07
C GLY A 612 -8.45 -18.61 -7.79
N VAL A 613 -7.38 -18.55 -7.01
CA VAL A 613 -6.03 -18.55 -7.52
C VAL A 613 -5.79 -19.81 -8.34
N ALA A 614 -5.08 -19.66 -9.45
CA ALA A 614 -4.77 -20.77 -10.34
C ALA A 614 -4.01 -21.88 -9.58
N VAL A 615 -4.40 -23.13 -9.80
CA VAL A 615 -3.82 -24.31 -9.11
C VAL A 615 -2.28 -24.34 -9.20
N LYS A 616 -1.73 -23.94 -10.34
CA LYS A 616 -0.28 -23.87 -10.59
C LYS A 616 0.46 -22.88 -9.66
N GLU A 617 -0.22 -21.87 -9.16
CA GLU A 617 0.32 -20.87 -8.24
C GLU A 617 0.21 -21.31 -6.78
N LEU A 618 -0.67 -22.27 -6.48
CA LEU A 618 -0.89 -22.81 -5.13
C LEU A 618 0.02 -24.00 -4.82
N CYS A 619 0.28 -24.86 -5.82
CA CYS A 619 1.02 -26.10 -5.62
C CYS A 619 2.54 -25.86 -5.49
N GLY A 620 3.10 -26.17 -4.32
CA GLY A 620 4.54 -26.23 -4.07
C GLY A 620 5.10 -27.66 -3.97
N TYR A 621 6.38 -27.77 -3.58
CA TYR A 621 7.13 -29.03 -3.53
C TYR A 621 6.72 -29.94 -2.35
N GLY A 622 6.09 -29.41 -1.31
CA GLY A 622 5.85 -30.12 -0.06
C GLY A 622 7.15 -30.71 0.51
N ALA A 623 7.06 -31.96 0.98
CA ALA A 623 8.15 -32.68 1.62
C ALA A 623 9.35 -33.06 0.71
N THR A 624 9.34 -32.71 -0.58
CA THR A 624 10.16 -33.40 -1.61
C THR A 624 11.26 -32.58 -2.29
N MET A 625 11.48 -31.30 -1.96
CA MET A 625 12.55 -30.52 -2.61
C MET A 625 13.93 -31.13 -2.29
N THR A 626 14.53 -31.77 -3.30
CA THR A 626 15.94 -32.18 -3.35
C THR A 626 16.78 -31.05 -3.97
N ARG A 627 18.11 -31.11 -3.84
CA ARG A 627 19.04 -30.14 -4.46
C ARG A 627 18.90 -30.00 -5.98
N ASN A 628 18.17 -30.92 -6.64
CA ASN A 628 18.01 -31.00 -8.09
C ASN A 628 16.54 -30.85 -8.57
N GLY A 629 15.66 -30.20 -7.79
CA GLY A 629 14.39 -29.62 -8.25
C GLY A 629 13.55 -30.49 -9.20
N GLU A 630 12.83 -31.48 -8.67
CA GLU A 630 11.99 -32.35 -9.51
C GLU A 630 10.65 -31.67 -9.86
N SER A 631 10.53 -31.28 -11.14
CA SER A 631 9.32 -30.69 -11.72
C SER A 631 8.13 -31.66 -11.75
N GLU A 632 8.38 -32.98 -11.74
CA GLU A 632 7.33 -34.00 -11.98
C GLU A 632 6.34 -34.16 -10.82
N ILE A 633 6.81 -34.10 -9.56
CA ILE A 633 5.94 -34.22 -8.37
C ILE A 633 4.98 -33.02 -8.30
N VAL A 634 5.48 -31.82 -8.58
CA VAL A 634 4.64 -30.60 -8.61
C VAL A 634 3.64 -30.69 -9.76
N SER A 635 4.05 -31.14 -10.94
CA SER A 635 3.14 -31.34 -12.08
C SER A 635 2.06 -32.38 -11.77
N ASN A 636 2.39 -33.50 -11.10
CA ASN A 636 1.42 -34.49 -10.67
C ASN A 636 0.43 -33.90 -9.64
N LYS A 637 0.93 -33.14 -8.65
CA LYS A 637 0.09 -32.45 -7.67
C LYS A 637 -0.88 -31.48 -8.34
N VAL A 638 -0.41 -30.66 -9.28
CA VAL A 638 -1.26 -29.76 -10.06
C VAL A 638 -2.35 -30.53 -10.79
N ALA A 639 -2.02 -31.64 -11.45
CA ALA A 639 -2.99 -32.47 -12.16
C ALA A 639 -4.05 -33.07 -11.20
N ILE A 640 -3.63 -33.55 -10.03
CA ILE A 640 -4.54 -34.08 -8.99
C ILE A 640 -5.51 -32.99 -8.52
N VAL A 641 -5.00 -31.81 -8.18
CA VAL A 641 -5.83 -30.69 -7.70
C VAL A 641 -6.78 -30.21 -8.80
N GLU A 642 -6.32 -30.08 -10.06
CA GLU A 642 -7.18 -29.72 -11.19
C GLU A 642 -8.29 -30.74 -11.43
N ASN A 643 -7.98 -32.04 -11.33
CA ASN A 643 -8.97 -33.10 -11.49
C ASN A 643 -10.00 -33.10 -10.34
N ALA A 644 -9.55 -32.88 -9.11
CA ALA A 644 -10.44 -32.73 -7.97
C ALA A 644 -11.38 -31.52 -8.13
N MET A 645 -10.87 -30.37 -8.58
CA MET A 645 -11.69 -29.18 -8.84
C MET A 645 -12.69 -29.40 -9.99
N LYS A 646 -12.33 -30.19 -11.02
CA LYS A 646 -13.26 -30.59 -12.09
C LYS A 646 -14.35 -31.55 -11.61
N TYR A 647 -14.04 -32.40 -10.64
CA TYR A 647 -15.02 -33.31 -10.05
C TYR A 647 -15.99 -32.55 -9.14
N HIS A 648 -15.46 -31.67 -8.29
CA HIS A 648 -16.23 -30.85 -7.34
C HIS A 648 -16.58 -29.47 -7.90
N GLN A 649 -17.23 -29.41 -9.07
CA GLN A 649 -17.51 -28.16 -9.80
C GLN A 649 -18.29 -27.14 -8.97
N GLN A 650 -19.12 -27.61 -8.02
CA GLN A 650 -19.88 -26.79 -7.09
C GLN A 650 -19.02 -25.92 -6.16
N LEU A 651 -17.72 -26.24 -6.00
CA LEU A 651 -16.80 -25.48 -5.15
C LEU A 651 -16.24 -24.20 -5.82
N GLY A 652 -16.36 -24.05 -7.14
CA GLY A 652 -15.73 -22.96 -7.90
C GLY A 652 -16.40 -21.59 -7.82
N SER A 653 -17.31 -21.36 -6.85
CA SER A 653 -18.18 -20.17 -6.81
C SER A 653 -17.70 -19.04 -5.88
N PHE A 654 -16.55 -19.16 -5.21
CA PHE A 654 -15.98 -18.17 -4.26
C PHE A 654 -16.95 -17.62 -3.22
N ASP A 655 -17.91 -18.44 -2.80
CA ASP A 655 -18.90 -17.99 -1.82
C ASP A 655 -18.55 -18.54 -0.43
N PRO A 656 -18.28 -17.65 0.57
CA PRO A 656 -18.00 -18.04 1.96
C PRO A 656 -19.02 -19.03 2.55
N ARG A 657 -20.26 -19.01 2.07
CA ARG A 657 -21.32 -19.91 2.53
C ARG A 657 -21.08 -21.38 2.21
N PHE A 658 -20.10 -21.70 1.37
CA PHE A 658 -19.71 -23.08 1.02
C PHE A 658 -18.37 -23.50 1.62
N VAL A 659 -17.86 -22.78 2.63
CA VAL A 659 -16.59 -23.15 3.28
C VAL A 659 -16.68 -24.52 3.98
N ASP A 660 -17.83 -24.86 4.55
CA ASP A 660 -18.13 -26.18 5.12
C ASP A 660 -18.14 -27.26 4.03
N LEU A 661 -18.76 -26.95 2.88
CA LEU A 661 -18.80 -27.82 1.72
C LEU A 661 -17.39 -28.07 1.18
N ALA A 662 -16.53 -27.05 1.10
CA ALA A 662 -15.14 -27.20 0.68
C ALA A 662 -14.35 -28.06 1.67
N LEU A 663 -14.44 -27.78 2.98
CA LEU A 663 -13.73 -28.52 4.02
C LEU A 663 -14.10 -30.02 4.01
N ARG A 664 -15.38 -30.37 3.94
CA ARG A 664 -15.78 -31.79 3.87
C ARG A 664 -15.44 -32.46 2.53
N SER A 665 -15.43 -31.70 1.43
CA SER A 665 -15.23 -32.28 0.09
C SER A 665 -13.78 -32.58 -0.21
N VAL A 666 -12.86 -31.66 0.16
CA VAL A 666 -11.45 -31.72 -0.25
C VAL A 666 -10.47 -31.45 0.89
N GLY A 667 -10.95 -31.35 2.14
CA GLY A 667 -10.14 -31.09 3.33
C GLY A 667 -9.56 -32.33 4.01
N GLY A 668 -8.95 -32.08 5.18
CA GLY A 668 -8.31 -33.09 6.04
C GLY A 668 -8.95 -33.12 7.42
N ALA A 669 -8.90 -34.27 8.10
CA ALA A 669 -9.39 -34.41 9.47
C ALA A 669 -8.59 -33.49 10.41
N GLU A 670 -7.28 -33.44 10.25
CA GLU A 670 -6.37 -32.57 11.00
C GLU A 670 -6.60 -31.09 10.72
N ILE A 671 -6.92 -30.71 9.47
CA ILE A 671 -7.28 -29.32 9.13
C ILE A 671 -8.60 -28.94 9.81
N ALA A 672 -9.61 -29.81 9.78
CA ALA A 672 -10.89 -29.58 10.45
C ALA A 672 -10.74 -29.48 11.98
N SER A 673 -9.88 -30.31 12.58
CA SER A 673 -9.56 -30.20 14.00
C SER A 673 -8.79 -28.93 14.35
N ILE A 674 -7.86 -28.46 13.51
CA ILE A 674 -7.22 -27.15 13.73
C ILE A 674 -8.25 -26.01 13.65
N VAL A 675 -9.26 -26.11 12.77
CA VAL A 675 -10.35 -25.13 12.71
C VAL A 675 -11.13 -25.07 14.03
N GLY A 676 -11.52 -26.23 14.59
CA GLY A 676 -12.15 -26.28 15.91
C GLY A 676 -11.25 -25.78 17.03
N ALA A 677 -9.97 -26.14 17.01
CA ALA A 677 -8.98 -25.65 17.97
C ALA A 677 -8.84 -24.13 17.95
N LEU A 678 -8.91 -23.51 16.77
CA LEU A 678 -8.90 -22.06 16.59
C LEU A 678 -10.20 -21.41 17.11
N PHE A 679 -11.36 -22.04 16.94
CA PHE A 679 -12.60 -21.54 17.53
C PHE A 679 -12.52 -21.52 19.06
N GLU A 680 -12.04 -22.59 19.67
CA GLU A 680 -11.89 -22.69 21.12
C GLU A 680 -10.86 -21.67 21.64
N ALA A 681 -9.70 -21.55 21.00
CA ALA A 681 -8.69 -20.54 21.35
C ALA A 681 -9.26 -19.12 21.23
N SER A 682 -10.05 -18.85 20.18
CA SER A 682 -10.70 -17.56 19.98
C SER A 682 -11.76 -17.27 21.04
N HIS A 683 -12.52 -18.29 21.46
CA HIS A 683 -13.50 -18.18 22.55
C HIS A 683 -12.83 -17.73 23.85
N HIS A 684 -11.66 -18.31 24.14
CA HIS A 684 -10.86 -17.99 25.32
C HIS A 684 -9.94 -16.76 25.17
N SER A 685 -9.95 -16.09 24.01
CA SER A 685 -9.05 -14.96 23.70
C SER A 685 -7.57 -15.29 23.92
N ILE A 686 -7.14 -16.52 23.60
CA ILE A 686 -5.75 -16.94 23.70
C ILE A 686 -5.07 -16.78 22.33
N PRO A 687 -3.95 -16.05 22.22
CA PRO A 687 -3.21 -15.93 20.97
C PRO A 687 -2.69 -17.28 20.49
N VAL A 688 -2.64 -17.47 19.17
CA VAL A 688 -2.18 -18.70 18.52
C VAL A 688 -1.06 -18.38 17.54
N LEU A 689 0.10 -19.03 17.71
CA LEU A 689 1.16 -18.98 16.71
C LEU A 689 0.82 -19.90 15.53
N ILE A 690 0.67 -19.30 14.35
CA ILE A 690 0.35 -19.98 13.10
C ILE A 690 1.66 -20.37 12.40
N ASP A 691 1.88 -21.66 12.25
CA ASP A 691 3.13 -22.21 11.69
C ASP A 691 3.25 -22.01 10.17
N GLY A 692 3.19 -23.09 9.39
CA GLY A 692 3.39 -23.07 7.95
C GLY A 692 2.09 -23.09 7.16
N PHE A 693 2.22 -23.62 5.95
CA PHE A 693 1.19 -23.62 4.92
C PHE A 693 -0.14 -24.27 5.34
N ILE A 694 -0.09 -25.45 5.96
CA ILE A 694 -1.29 -26.22 6.32
C ILE A 694 -2.06 -25.51 7.46
N VAL A 695 -1.36 -25.12 8.52
CA VAL A 695 -1.97 -24.38 9.66
C VAL A 695 -2.51 -23.02 9.20
N THR A 696 -1.83 -22.34 8.28
CA THR A 696 -2.33 -21.11 7.65
C THR A 696 -3.61 -21.36 6.84
N THR A 697 -3.70 -22.51 6.15
CA THR A 697 -4.91 -22.90 5.40
C THR A 697 -6.07 -23.18 6.35
N ALA A 698 -5.82 -23.88 7.47
CA ALA A 698 -6.83 -24.06 8.51
C ALA A 698 -7.27 -22.72 9.13
N ALA A 699 -6.34 -21.80 9.37
CA ALA A 699 -6.65 -20.45 9.85
C ALA A 699 -7.50 -19.64 8.87
N MET A 700 -7.28 -19.80 7.57
CA MET A 700 -8.13 -19.21 6.52
C MET A 700 -9.54 -19.77 6.58
N VAL A 701 -9.69 -21.10 6.64
CA VAL A 701 -11.00 -21.75 6.76
C VAL A 701 -11.72 -21.27 8.02
N ALA A 702 -11.04 -21.26 9.17
CA ALA A 702 -11.62 -20.78 10.43
C ALA A 702 -12.02 -19.29 10.37
N THR A 703 -11.22 -18.44 9.71
CA THR A 703 -11.52 -17.01 9.56
C THR A 703 -12.72 -16.77 8.63
N ILE A 704 -12.86 -17.57 7.56
CA ILE A 704 -14.02 -17.49 6.66
C ILE A 704 -15.29 -17.93 7.39
N MET A 705 -15.21 -18.96 8.24
CA MET A 705 -16.32 -19.45 9.06
C MET A 705 -16.68 -18.50 10.20
N ASN A 706 -15.68 -17.97 10.89
CA ASN A 706 -15.82 -17.04 12.01
C ASN A 706 -14.70 -15.98 11.96
N PRO A 707 -14.98 -14.77 11.46
CA PRO A 707 -13.99 -13.70 11.32
C PRO A 707 -13.29 -13.31 12.61
N GLU A 708 -13.94 -13.53 13.76
CA GLU A 708 -13.41 -13.21 15.09
C GLU A 708 -12.14 -14.00 15.43
N VAL A 709 -11.95 -15.18 14.83
CA VAL A 709 -10.72 -15.98 14.94
C VAL A 709 -9.50 -15.18 14.51
N SER A 710 -9.64 -14.25 13.55
CA SER A 710 -8.55 -13.42 13.09
C SER A 710 -7.88 -12.60 14.20
N ARG A 711 -8.58 -12.32 15.30
CA ARG A 711 -8.05 -11.56 16.45
C ARG A 711 -6.89 -12.26 17.16
N ILE A 712 -6.85 -13.59 17.14
CA ILE A 712 -5.88 -14.41 17.88
C ILE A 712 -4.70 -14.89 17.04
N LEU A 713 -4.71 -14.71 15.72
CA LEU A 713 -3.69 -15.27 14.83
C LEU A 713 -2.39 -14.46 14.88
N LEU A 714 -1.26 -15.14 15.08
CA LEU A 714 0.10 -14.59 15.02
C LEU A 714 0.96 -15.42 14.07
N PHE A 715 1.28 -14.89 12.88
CA PHE A 715 1.94 -15.66 11.82
C PHE A 715 3.44 -15.84 12.07
N ALA A 716 3.87 -17.08 12.35
CA ALA A 716 5.22 -17.38 12.77
C ALA A 716 6.21 -17.43 11.62
N THR A 717 5.93 -18.19 10.55
CA THR A 717 6.88 -18.39 9.45
C THR A 717 6.25 -18.18 8.07
N LYS A 718 7.04 -17.60 7.18
CA LYS A 718 6.84 -17.65 5.74
C LYS A 718 7.39 -18.97 5.21
N SER A 719 6.48 -19.84 4.79
CA SER A 719 6.72 -21.12 4.16
C SER A 719 7.24 -20.94 2.74
N THR A 720 8.00 -21.91 2.24
CA THR A 720 8.35 -22.00 0.82
C THR A 720 7.19 -22.46 -0.06
N GLU A 721 6.10 -22.95 0.54
CA GLU A 721 4.88 -23.32 -0.20
C GLU A 721 4.17 -22.06 -0.69
N LYS A 722 4.07 -21.94 -2.02
CA LYS A 722 3.53 -20.74 -2.69
C LYS A 722 2.11 -20.39 -2.24
N GLY A 723 1.27 -21.41 -2.00
CA GLY A 723 -0.12 -21.22 -1.59
C GLY A 723 -0.29 -20.52 -0.23
N GLN A 724 0.72 -20.48 0.65
CA GLN A 724 0.56 -19.82 1.95
C GLN A 724 0.29 -18.31 1.79
N ALA A 725 0.92 -17.67 0.81
CA ALA A 725 0.69 -16.25 0.54
C ALA A 725 -0.76 -15.97 0.16
N ALA A 726 -1.36 -16.83 -0.68
CA ALA A 726 -2.77 -16.72 -1.05
C ALA A 726 -3.71 -16.91 0.15
N ALA A 727 -3.42 -17.88 1.02
CA ALA A 727 -4.17 -18.10 2.25
C ALA A 727 -4.10 -16.88 3.19
N PHE A 728 -2.90 -16.33 3.39
CA PHE A 728 -2.67 -15.14 4.22
C PHE A 728 -3.37 -13.90 3.66
N GLU A 729 -3.30 -13.68 2.34
CA GLU A 729 -4.00 -12.59 1.68
C GLU A 729 -5.52 -12.71 1.85
N LYS A 730 -6.07 -13.93 1.71
CA LYS A 730 -7.51 -14.17 1.92
C LYS A 730 -7.94 -13.92 3.37
N ILE A 731 -7.11 -14.29 4.35
CA ILE A 731 -7.34 -13.95 5.77
C ILE A 731 -7.40 -12.43 5.94
N ASN A 732 -6.44 -11.68 5.37
CA ASN A 732 -6.41 -10.22 5.47
C ASN A 732 -7.58 -9.54 4.75
N GLU A 733 -8.00 -10.05 3.60
CA GLU A 733 -9.21 -9.63 2.89
C GLU A 733 -10.44 -9.74 3.82
N TYR A 734 -10.70 -10.93 4.37
CA TYR A 734 -11.83 -11.15 5.29
C TYR A 734 -11.73 -10.32 6.57
N THR A 735 -10.53 -10.22 7.14
CA THR A 735 -10.28 -9.45 8.35
C THR A 735 -10.61 -7.97 8.13
N ARG A 736 -10.21 -7.42 6.98
CA ARG A 736 -10.49 -6.03 6.59
C ARG A 736 -12.00 -5.80 6.41
N ASP A 737 -12.68 -6.70 5.72
CA ASP A 737 -14.12 -6.59 5.44
C ASP A 737 -14.97 -6.64 6.71
N HIS A 738 -14.46 -7.26 7.78
CA HIS A 738 -15.11 -7.34 9.10
C HIS A 738 -14.60 -6.31 10.10
N GLY A 739 -13.82 -5.32 9.66
CA GLY A 739 -13.38 -4.20 10.50
C GLY A 739 -12.38 -4.59 11.60
N LEU A 740 -11.65 -5.69 11.42
CA LEU A 740 -10.58 -6.14 12.31
C LEU A 740 -9.20 -5.63 11.81
N PRO A 741 -8.18 -5.54 12.68
CA PRO A 741 -6.84 -5.14 12.27
C PRO A 741 -6.20 -6.18 11.33
N GLU A 742 -5.71 -5.73 10.18
CA GLU A 742 -4.97 -6.59 9.24
C GLU A 742 -3.68 -7.14 9.88
N HIS A 743 -3.27 -8.32 9.44
CA HIS A 743 -2.06 -8.98 9.90
C HIS A 743 -0.83 -8.47 9.16
N VAL A 744 0.28 -8.34 9.88
CA VAL A 744 1.60 -8.07 9.31
C VAL A 744 2.26 -9.36 8.81
N PRO A 745 3.29 -9.27 7.94
CA PRO A 745 4.01 -10.44 7.47
C PRO A 745 4.60 -11.29 8.62
N ALA A 746 4.74 -12.58 8.35
CA ALA A 746 5.23 -13.56 9.30
C ALA A 746 6.61 -13.20 9.88
N ALA A 747 6.86 -13.58 11.14
CA ALA A 747 8.05 -13.18 11.87
C ALA A 747 9.36 -13.79 11.33
N LEU A 748 9.31 -14.99 10.74
CA LEU A 748 10.47 -15.69 10.19
C LEU A 748 10.35 -15.90 8.68
N ASP A 749 11.43 -15.61 7.95
CA ASP A 749 11.63 -16.01 6.55
C ASP A 749 12.92 -16.83 6.45
N MET A 750 12.80 -18.13 6.78
CA MET A 750 13.92 -19.07 6.88
C MET A 750 13.87 -20.20 5.84
N ASN A 751 13.00 -20.07 4.83
CA ASN A 751 12.72 -21.13 3.86
C ASN A 751 12.32 -22.47 4.52
N LEU A 752 11.53 -22.39 5.60
CA LEU A 752 11.03 -23.56 6.32
C LEU A 752 9.87 -24.22 5.58
N ARG A 753 9.80 -25.55 5.68
CA ARG A 753 8.78 -26.38 5.01
C ARG A 753 8.60 -27.76 5.66
N MET A 754 9.02 -27.89 6.93
CA MET A 754 8.94 -29.15 7.66
C MET A 754 7.51 -29.42 8.16
N GLY A 755 6.81 -28.38 8.62
CA GLY A 755 5.52 -28.54 9.30
C GLY A 755 5.71 -28.85 10.79
N GLU A 756 4.78 -29.61 11.37
CA GLU A 756 4.82 -30.08 12.76
C GLU A 756 4.85 -28.94 13.81
N ALA A 757 4.48 -27.70 13.47
CA ALA A 757 4.65 -26.51 14.30
C ALA A 757 6.11 -26.05 14.53
N THR A 758 7.07 -26.55 13.75
CA THR A 758 8.49 -26.23 13.96
C THR A 758 8.82 -24.73 13.85
N GLY A 759 8.25 -24.02 12.87
CA GLY A 759 8.40 -22.57 12.71
C GLY A 759 7.77 -21.78 13.86
N ALA A 760 6.56 -22.18 14.27
CA ALA A 760 5.86 -21.60 15.42
C ALA A 760 6.63 -21.80 16.74
N LEU A 761 7.19 -22.98 16.99
CA LEU A 761 8.01 -23.27 18.16
C LEU A 761 9.28 -22.41 18.19
N MET A 762 9.93 -22.16 17.05
CA MET A 762 11.08 -21.25 16.94
C MET A 762 10.71 -19.78 17.21
N CYS A 763 9.44 -19.40 17.01
CA CYS A 763 8.95 -18.04 17.28
C CYS A 763 8.62 -17.78 18.75
N VAL A 764 8.61 -18.79 19.63
CA VAL A 764 8.26 -18.60 21.05
C VAL A 764 9.15 -17.55 21.74
N PRO A 765 10.50 -17.55 21.59
CA PRO A 765 11.34 -16.50 22.16
C PRO A 765 11.09 -15.11 21.56
N ILE A 766 10.70 -15.05 20.29
CA ILE A 766 10.38 -13.80 19.57
C ILE A 766 9.09 -13.23 20.14
N LEU A 767 8.08 -14.07 20.36
CA LEU A 767 6.82 -13.69 20.98
C LEU A 767 7.01 -13.20 22.43
N LYS A 768 7.85 -13.88 23.21
CA LYS A 768 8.26 -13.44 24.56
C LYS A 768 8.90 -12.05 24.51
N SER A 769 9.72 -11.79 23.50
CA SER A 769 10.34 -10.48 23.30
C SER A 769 9.30 -9.40 22.96
N ALA A 770 8.29 -9.69 22.14
CA ALA A 770 7.20 -8.76 21.85
C ALA A 770 6.45 -8.33 23.13
N ALA A 771 6.06 -9.29 23.96
CA ALA A 771 5.40 -9.00 25.25
C ALA A 771 6.30 -8.21 26.20
N ALA A 772 7.59 -8.56 26.29
CA ALA A 772 8.56 -7.84 27.10
C ALA A 772 8.76 -6.39 26.64
N MET A 773 8.79 -6.12 25.33
CA MET A 773 8.91 -4.76 24.78
C MET A 773 7.70 -3.91 25.17
N MET A 774 6.48 -4.46 25.11
CA MET A 774 5.28 -3.75 25.54
C MET A 774 5.31 -3.41 27.04
N LYS A 775 5.78 -4.36 27.84
CA LYS A 775 5.73 -4.29 29.30
C LYS A 775 6.85 -3.44 29.91
N ASP A 776 8.07 -3.57 29.42
CA ASP A 776 9.29 -3.15 30.12
C ASP A 776 10.06 -2.02 29.41
N LEU A 777 9.82 -1.75 28.11
CA LEU A 777 10.49 -0.65 27.41
C LEU A 777 9.93 0.69 27.89
N ALA A 778 10.79 1.62 28.27
CA ALA A 778 10.38 2.93 28.76
C ALA A 778 9.83 3.82 27.62
N THR A 779 8.97 4.79 27.96
CA THR A 779 8.57 5.85 27.03
C THR A 779 9.73 6.78 26.71
N LEU A 780 9.71 7.41 25.53
CA LEU A 780 10.75 8.37 25.13
C LEU A 780 10.85 9.52 26.14
N ASP A 781 9.71 10.03 26.62
CA ASP A 781 9.65 11.06 27.65
C ASP A 781 10.33 10.62 28.95
N THR A 782 10.08 9.39 29.42
CA THR A 782 10.74 8.82 30.60
C THR A 782 12.26 8.81 30.43
N VAL A 783 12.75 8.43 29.25
CA VAL A 783 14.19 8.38 28.96
C VAL A 783 14.82 9.77 28.88
N LEU A 784 14.12 10.75 28.30
CA LEU A 784 14.60 12.13 28.20
C LEU A 784 14.66 12.85 29.56
N LYS A 785 13.81 12.45 30.51
CA LYS A 785 13.78 12.95 31.90
C LYS A 785 14.84 12.31 32.81
N LEU A 786 15.64 11.35 32.31
CA LEU A 786 16.73 10.77 33.10
C LEU A 786 17.82 11.82 33.38
N GLU A 787 17.90 12.29 34.62
CA GLU A 787 19.03 13.10 35.06
C GLU A 787 20.33 12.27 35.02
N ARG A 788 21.42 12.88 34.52
CA ARG A 788 22.74 12.29 34.68
C ARG A 788 23.01 12.16 36.18
N LYS A 789 23.03 10.94 36.70
CA LYS A 789 23.69 10.68 37.99
C LYS A 789 25.12 11.17 37.84
N SER A 790 25.43 12.31 38.47
CA SER A 790 26.80 12.72 38.70
C SER A 790 27.45 11.56 39.43
N SER A 791 28.40 10.92 38.76
CA SER A 791 29.24 9.90 39.36
C SER A 791 30.07 10.64 40.40
N SER A 792 29.64 10.63 41.66
CA SER A 792 30.50 10.96 42.78
C SER A 792 31.56 9.87 42.86
N CYS A 793 32.69 10.12 42.18
CA CYS A 793 33.93 9.41 42.46
C CYS A 793 34.62 10.06 43.66
#